data_AF-A0A4S8KGF2-F1
#
_entry.id   AF-A0A4S8KGF2-F1
#
_cell.length_a   1.000
_cell.length_b   1.000
_cell.length_c   1.000
_cell.angle_alpha   90.00
_cell.angle_beta   90.00
_cell.angle_gamma   90.00
#
_symmetry.space_group_name_H-M   'P 1'
#
loop_
_entity.id
_entity.type
_entity.pdbx_description
1 polymer ?
#
loop_
_entity_poly.entity_id
_entity_poly.type
_entity_poly.pdbx_seq_one_letter_code
_entity_poly.pdbx_strand_id
1 'polypeptide(L)'
;MLLHHRHRLPVHILLFLLSFPFLTAASPFPNSSLHLHAHRDPDSVAREVQRQVEFSHRRALLAAGAKDQCLTGNPVDDCWRCSGSDWRQDRQRLADCGIGFGRDALGGKGGPIYVVTDPSDHDPVNPAAGTLRYGAIQEGPLWITFARDMTIRLNEELLVNSFKTIDGRGAVVHIAGGACITLQYVSNIIIHNVHIHHCVPAGEANVRSSPTHYGWRTRSDGDGISIYSGRKIWVDHCALSYCADGLIDAVMGSTGITISNNHFSHHNEVMLLGHSDDYLPDSGMQVTIAFNRFGEELVQRMPRCRRGYFHVVNNDFTAWQMYAIGGSANPTINSQGNRYIAPTNPGAKEVTKRVDTEESDWSGWNWRTEGDVMVNGAFFVASGQGLEAKYAKAWSVEPKSAALIDQLTGNAGVLGGPRDNSVGPGNSGVNYVGSATTQDGGEGGYGSLGANARRFIVDNQCSYSVWLGSIPSMGLGDFQVEPGTVMYNFADDGWRGRLWLRTHCTTDNHGIFSCLTGDCGSEVQSCEGKPAKAPVTLLDFLNFSGNDTQYTYDVSLMHGFNVPAMVYPQSSSCQPTGCPADINAICPGDLRVKDSAGNTIACHSACDAYQDPKLCCINEYGSHTQCQPSSRAKVFMQACPLAHTWTYDGRAFACWGSDFNITLCPKA
;
A
#
# COMPACT_ATOMS: atom_id res chain seq x y z
N MET A 1 -54.14 -58.11 -9.55
CA MET A 1 -54.66 -58.08 -10.94
C MET A 1 -53.45 -57.89 -11.85
N LEU A 2 -53.08 -58.88 -12.68
CA LEU A 2 -53.58 -59.09 -14.06
C LEU A 2 -53.23 -57.88 -14.95
N LEU A 3 -52.53 -57.99 -16.08
CA LEU A 3 -52.09 -59.16 -16.87
C LEU A 3 -50.86 -58.79 -17.74
N HIS A 4 -50.02 -59.77 -18.10
CA HIS A 4 -48.88 -59.56 -19.00
C HIS A 4 -48.64 -60.79 -19.90
N HIS A 5 -48.98 -60.69 -21.19
CA HIS A 5 -48.68 -61.68 -22.24
C HIS A 5 -48.40 -60.89 -23.55
N ARG A 6 -47.20 -60.95 -24.13
CA ARG A 6 -46.55 -62.05 -24.88
C ARG A 6 -47.13 -62.27 -26.28
N HIS A 7 -46.27 -62.12 -27.30
CA HIS A 7 -46.04 -62.98 -28.48
C HIS A 7 -45.11 -62.22 -29.45
N ARG A 8 -44.32 -62.79 -30.36
CA ARG A 8 -43.50 -64.02 -30.49
C ARG A 8 -42.77 -63.86 -31.85
N LEU A 9 -41.51 -64.28 -31.91
CA LEU A 9 -40.64 -64.48 -33.09
C LEU A 9 -41.32 -65.34 -34.22
N PRO A 10 -40.87 -65.28 -35.51
CA PRO A 10 -39.62 -65.94 -35.95
C PRO A 10 -38.82 -65.29 -37.11
N VAL A 11 -37.68 -65.95 -37.43
CA VAL A 11 -36.58 -65.55 -38.33
C VAL A 11 -36.49 -66.45 -39.57
N HIS A 12 -36.16 -65.87 -40.73
CA HIS A 12 -35.55 -66.42 -41.95
C HIS A 12 -34.98 -65.21 -42.76
N ILE A 13 -33.96 -65.25 -43.63
CA ILE A 13 -33.04 -66.30 -44.11
C ILE A 13 -31.66 -65.66 -44.51
N LEU A 14 -30.65 -66.45 -44.89
CA LEU A 14 -29.30 -66.03 -45.34
C LEU A 14 -29.25 -65.14 -46.61
N LEU A 15 -28.26 -64.22 -46.70
CA LEU A 15 -27.10 -64.28 -47.64
C LEU A 15 -26.18 -63.03 -47.61
N PHE A 16 -24.93 -63.21 -47.16
CA PHE A 16 -23.65 -62.74 -47.75
C PHE A 16 -23.55 -61.39 -48.52
N LEU A 17 -22.84 -60.37 -47.96
CA LEU A 17 -21.46 -59.93 -48.36
C LEU A 17 -21.06 -58.51 -47.87
N LEU A 18 -19.86 -58.45 -47.26
CA LEU A 18 -18.83 -57.38 -47.31
C LEU A 18 -19.10 -55.91 -46.87
N SER A 19 -18.38 -55.56 -45.79
CA SER A 19 -17.43 -54.42 -45.66
C SER A 19 -17.84 -53.12 -44.93
N PHE A 20 -16.87 -52.66 -44.12
CA PHE A 20 -16.73 -51.41 -43.34
C PHE A 20 -17.62 -51.16 -42.09
N PRO A 21 -17.00 -50.90 -40.91
CA PRO A 21 -17.72 -50.48 -39.72
C PRO A 21 -17.87 -48.95 -39.67
N PHE A 22 -19.12 -48.46 -39.71
CA PHE A 22 -19.43 -47.13 -39.18
C PHE A 22 -19.83 -47.26 -37.70
N LEU A 23 -18.90 -46.94 -36.79
CA LEU A 23 -19.29 -46.59 -35.42
C LEU A 23 -20.00 -45.23 -35.48
N THR A 24 -21.31 -45.23 -35.27
CA THR A 24 -22.04 -44.02 -34.88
C THR A 24 -21.76 -43.70 -33.41
N ALA A 25 -20.53 -43.23 -33.14
CA ALA A 25 -20.27 -42.50 -31.92
C ALA A 25 -21.05 -41.19 -31.98
N ALA A 26 -22.12 -41.08 -31.18
CA ALA A 26 -22.74 -39.79 -30.92
C ALA A 26 -21.69 -38.90 -30.25
N SER A 27 -21.20 -37.90 -30.98
CA SER A 27 -20.28 -36.92 -30.42
C SER A 27 -21.01 -36.15 -29.30
N PRO A 28 -20.41 -36.00 -28.10
CA PRO A 28 -20.94 -35.04 -27.15
C PRO A 28 -20.82 -33.65 -27.78
N PHE A 29 -21.93 -32.92 -27.86
CA PHE A 29 -21.90 -31.52 -28.26
C PHE A 29 -20.93 -30.77 -27.34
N PRO A 30 -19.97 -30.00 -27.86
CA PRO A 30 -19.11 -29.19 -27.01
C PRO A 30 -19.96 -28.13 -26.30
N ASN A 31 -19.80 -28.01 -24.97
CA ASN A 31 -20.47 -27.03 -24.09
C ASN A 31 -20.05 -25.58 -24.41
N SER A 32 -20.41 -25.12 -25.60
CA SER A 32 -20.04 -23.81 -26.16
C SER A 32 -20.70 -22.64 -25.43
N SER A 33 -21.65 -22.92 -24.53
CA SER A 33 -22.33 -21.95 -23.67
C SER A 33 -21.56 -21.58 -22.41
N LEU A 34 -20.61 -22.41 -21.92
CA LEU A 34 -19.94 -22.17 -20.64
C LEU A 34 -18.89 -21.04 -20.66
N HIS A 35 -18.43 -20.64 -21.85
CA HIS A 35 -17.25 -19.76 -22.02
C HIS A 35 -17.51 -18.53 -22.91
N LEU A 36 -18.77 -18.12 -23.10
CA LEU A 36 -19.15 -17.07 -24.07
C LEU A 36 -18.44 -15.71 -23.86
N HIS A 37 -17.97 -15.43 -22.64
CA HIS A 37 -17.30 -14.18 -22.27
C HIS A 37 -15.81 -14.35 -21.89
N ALA A 38 -15.29 -15.57 -21.89
CA ALA A 38 -13.88 -15.85 -21.61
C ALA A 38 -13.03 -15.63 -22.88
N HIS A 39 -11.83 -15.07 -22.73
CA HIS A 39 -10.87 -14.95 -23.83
C HIS A 39 -10.36 -16.34 -24.24
N ARG A 40 -10.39 -16.64 -25.54
CA ARG A 40 -10.09 -18.00 -26.07
C ARG A 40 -8.63 -18.42 -25.92
N ASP A 41 -7.70 -17.46 -25.91
CA ASP A 41 -6.28 -17.65 -25.62
C ASP A 41 -5.92 -16.76 -24.42
N PRO A 42 -6.07 -17.23 -23.18
CA PRO A 42 -5.76 -16.43 -22.00
C PRO A 42 -4.26 -16.13 -21.85
N ASP A 43 -3.38 -17.01 -22.35
CA ASP A 43 -1.93 -16.76 -22.32
C ASP A 43 -1.54 -15.58 -23.25
N SER A 44 -2.31 -15.29 -24.31
CA SER A 44 -2.09 -14.08 -25.13
C SER A 44 -2.34 -12.77 -24.37
N VAL A 45 -3.28 -12.78 -23.42
CA VAL A 45 -3.57 -11.62 -22.57
C VAL A 45 -2.43 -11.40 -21.57
N ALA A 46 -1.89 -12.48 -20.98
CA ALA A 46 -0.71 -12.39 -20.12
C ALA A 46 0.51 -11.83 -20.88
N ARG A 47 0.77 -12.33 -22.10
CA ARG A 47 1.83 -11.83 -23.00
C ARG A 47 1.63 -10.38 -23.46
N GLU A 48 0.39 -9.90 -23.52
CA GLU A 48 0.11 -8.47 -23.79
C GLU A 48 0.50 -7.60 -22.60
N VAL A 49 0.09 -7.97 -21.37
CA VAL A 49 0.48 -7.24 -20.15
C VAL A 49 1.99 -7.17 -19.99
N GLN A 50 2.72 -8.27 -20.22
CA GLN A 50 4.19 -8.27 -20.20
C GLN A 50 4.77 -7.23 -21.17
N ARG A 51 4.32 -7.21 -22.43
CA ARG A 51 4.78 -6.25 -23.45
C ARG A 51 4.47 -4.81 -23.09
N GLN A 52 3.31 -4.54 -22.48
CA GLN A 52 2.93 -3.20 -22.02
C GLN A 52 3.86 -2.71 -20.88
N VAL A 53 4.17 -3.58 -19.92
CA VAL A 53 5.13 -3.28 -18.84
C VAL A 53 6.53 -3.03 -19.40
N GLU A 54 7.02 -3.88 -20.31
CA GLU A 54 8.33 -3.65 -20.94
C GLU A 54 8.38 -2.33 -21.72
N PHE A 55 7.32 -2.00 -22.44
CA PHE A 55 7.26 -0.76 -23.22
C PHE A 55 7.25 0.49 -22.32
N SER A 56 6.41 0.49 -21.26
CA SER A 56 6.34 1.57 -20.28
C SER A 56 7.66 1.70 -19.51
N HIS A 57 8.25 0.60 -19.03
CA HIS A 57 9.55 0.60 -18.36
C HIS A 57 10.69 1.12 -19.27
N ARG A 58 10.78 0.68 -20.53
CA ARG A 58 11.76 1.20 -21.48
C ARG A 58 11.57 2.70 -21.75
N ARG A 59 10.32 3.19 -21.82
CA ARG A 59 10.04 4.63 -21.91
C ARG A 59 10.47 5.39 -20.66
N ALA A 60 10.24 4.84 -19.47
CA ALA A 60 10.70 5.44 -18.21
C ALA A 60 12.23 5.51 -18.13
N LEU A 61 12.94 4.45 -18.53
CA LEU A 61 14.41 4.45 -18.61
C LEU A 61 14.95 5.46 -19.64
N LEU A 62 14.34 5.56 -20.82
CA LEU A 62 14.73 6.55 -21.84
C LEU A 62 14.42 8.00 -21.44
N ALA A 63 13.50 8.20 -20.48
CA ALA A 63 13.18 9.50 -19.89
C ALA A 63 14.02 9.81 -18.63
N ALA A 64 14.89 8.89 -18.18
CA ALA A 64 15.73 9.08 -17.00
C ALA A 64 16.64 10.31 -17.17
N GLY A 65 16.46 11.31 -16.29
CA GLY A 65 17.19 12.58 -16.34
C GLY A 65 16.52 13.69 -17.18
N ALA A 66 15.32 13.47 -17.71
CA ALA A 66 14.49 14.55 -18.24
C ALA A 66 13.91 15.40 -17.08
N LYS A 67 13.90 16.74 -17.22
CA LYS A 67 13.44 17.66 -16.15
C LYS A 67 11.98 17.47 -15.71
N ASP A 68 11.15 16.87 -16.57
CA ASP A 68 9.71 16.66 -16.36
C ASP A 68 9.35 15.16 -16.35
N GLN A 69 10.15 14.33 -15.66
CA GLN A 69 9.97 12.88 -15.66
C GLN A 69 8.74 12.44 -14.84
N CYS A 70 7.61 12.24 -15.52
CA CYS A 70 6.41 11.64 -14.94
C CYS A 70 6.44 10.10 -14.96
N LEU A 71 7.09 9.50 -15.97
CA LEU A 71 6.96 8.06 -16.27
C LEU A 71 7.53 7.18 -15.18
N THR A 72 6.66 6.34 -14.62
CA THR A 72 6.91 5.36 -13.57
C THR A 72 7.30 3.99 -14.12
N GLY A 73 7.00 3.68 -15.38
CA GLY A 73 7.18 2.33 -15.91
C GLY A 73 6.02 1.37 -15.59
N ASN A 74 5.04 1.82 -14.79
CA ASN A 74 3.75 1.17 -14.65
C ASN A 74 2.83 1.61 -15.81
N PRO A 75 2.40 0.69 -16.69
CA PRO A 75 1.67 1.05 -17.91
C PRO A 75 0.26 1.61 -17.66
N VAL A 76 -0.35 1.30 -16.51
CA VAL A 76 -1.66 1.86 -16.12
C VAL A 76 -1.50 3.33 -15.77
N ASP A 77 -0.63 3.61 -14.80
CA ASP A 77 -0.33 4.97 -14.31
C ASP A 77 0.19 5.87 -15.43
N ASP A 78 1.20 5.41 -16.16
CA ASP A 78 1.84 6.17 -17.23
C ASP A 78 0.85 6.56 -18.34
N CYS A 79 -0.18 5.74 -18.58
CA CYS A 79 -1.17 5.95 -19.63
C CYS A 79 -2.07 7.18 -19.38
N TRP A 80 -2.48 7.44 -18.13
CA TRP A 80 -3.33 8.59 -17.80
C TRP A 80 -2.61 9.71 -17.04
N ARG A 81 -1.71 9.39 -16.09
CA ARG A 81 -0.98 10.38 -15.29
C ARG A 81 0.05 11.14 -16.14
N CYS A 82 0.73 10.45 -17.05
CA CYS A 82 1.79 11.00 -17.89
C CYS A 82 1.34 11.31 -19.33
N SER A 83 0.06 11.63 -19.48
CA SER A 83 -0.62 11.75 -20.75
C SER A 83 -0.66 13.17 -21.33
N GLY A 84 0.00 14.14 -20.65
CA GLY A 84 0.11 15.53 -21.06
C GLY A 84 -1.11 16.42 -20.77
N SER A 85 -2.17 15.87 -20.15
CA SER A 85 -3.37 16.61 -19.72
C SER A 85 -3.58 16.51 -18.22
N ASP A 86 -4.10 17.56 -17.58
CA ASP A 86 -4.61 17.46 -16.20
C ASP A 86 -5.75 16.44 -16.17
N TRP A 87 -5.58 15.40 -15.35
CA TRP A 87 -6.57 14.34 -15.16
C TRP A 87 -7.92 14.87 -14.68
N ARG A 88 -7.99 16.07 -14.08
CA ARG A 88 -9.27 16.70 -13.72
C ARG A 88 -10.08 17.13 -14.93
N GLN A 89 -9.39 17.51 -16.01
CA GLN A 89 -10.00 17.98 -17.27
C GLN A 89 -10.30 16.81 -18.23
N ASP A 90 -9.50 15.74 -18.18
CA ASP A 90 -9.75 14.49 -18.92
C ASP A 90 -9.89 13.27 -17.98
N ARG A 91 -10.83 13.38 -17.04
CA ARG A 91 -11.04 12.38 -15.98
C ARG A 91 -11.36 10.99 -16.54
N GLN A 92 -12.07 10.94 -17.66
CA GLN A 92 -12.54 9.69 -18.28
C GLN A 92 -11.47 8.95 -19.07
N ARG A 93 -10.31 9.58 -19.37
CA ARG A 93 -9.13 8.92 -19.98
C ARG A 93 -8.65 7.69 -19.21
N LEU A 94 -8.87 7.65 -17.89
CA LEU A 94 -8.56 6.48 -17.05
C LEU A 94 -9.11 5.18 -17.66
N ALA A 95 -10.33 5.20 -18.20
CA ALA A 95 -10.99 4.03 -18.77
C ALA A 95 -10.34 3.48 -20.06
N ASP A 96 -9.37 4.19 -20.64
CA ASP A 96 -8.55 3.69 -21.76
C ASP A 96 -7.25 3.01 -21.31
N CYS A 97 -6.94 3.06 -20.01
CA CYS A 97 -5.67 2.61 -19.43
C CYS A 97 -5.76 1.25 -18.71
N GLY A 98 -6.91 0.58 -18.78
CA GLY A 98 -7.09 -0.75 -18.23
C GLY A 98 -6.21 -1.78 -18.95
N ILE A 99 -5.63 -2.72 -18.20
CA ILE A 99 -4.80 -3.81 -18.72
C ILE A 99 -5.40 -5.18 -18.42
N GLY A 100 -4.79 -6.26 -18.93
CA GLY A 100 -5.15 -7.62 -18.56
C GLY A 100 -6.53 -8.06 -19.06
N PHE A 101 -7.23 -8.88 -18.28
CA PHE A 101 -8.56 -9.38 -18.61
C PHE A 101 -9.69 -8.35 -18.40
N GLY A 102 -9.51 -7.41 -17.47
CA GLY A 102 -10.43 -6.28 -17.22
C GLY A 102 -10.26 -5.08 -18.14
N ARG A 103 -9.30 -5.07 -19.08
CA ARG A 103 -8.99 -3.92 -19.96
C ARG A 103 -10.19 -3.31 -20.70
N ASP A 104 -11.21 -4.11 -21.01
CA ASP A 104 -12.42 -3.67 -21.72
C ASP A 104 -13.48 -3.05 -20.77
N ALA A 105 -13.16 -2.84 -19.49
CA ALA A 105 -14.03 -2.23 -18.49
C ALA A 105 -14.15 -0.71 -18.71
N LEU A 106 -15.11 -0.30 -19.54
CA LEU A 106 -15.32 1.12 -19.87
C LEU A 106 -15.88 1.96 -18.70
N GLY A 107 -16.36 1.33 -17.63
CA GLY A 107 -17.03 2.01 -16.52
C GLY A 107 -18.16 2.93 -17.02
N GLY A 108 -18.18 4.16 -16.51
CA GLY A 108 -19.09 5.23 -16.91
C GLY A 108 -18.61 6.09 -18.09
N LYS A 109 -17.59 5.67 -18.86
CA LYS A 109 -17.02 6.48 -19.95
C LYS A 109 -18.09 6.87 -20.99
N GLY A 110 -18.07 8.13 -21.43
CA GLY A 110 -19.06 8.72 -22.32
C GLY A 110 -20.37 9.12 -21.63
N GLY A 111 -20.55 8.76 -20.37
CA GLY A 111 -21.65 9.22 -19.53
C GLY A 111 -21.38 10.59 -18.89
N PRO A 112 -22.42 11.27 -18.37
CA PRO A 112 -22.25 12.48 -17.60
C PRO A 112 -21.50 12.21 -16.28
N ILE A 113 -20.90 13.26 -15.72
CA ILE A 113 -20.33 13.24 -14.38
C ILE A 113 -21.47 13.42 -13.37
N TYR A 114 -21.51 12.55 -12.36
CA TYR A 114 -22.40 12.65 -11.21
C TYR A 114 -21.57 12.90 -9.96
N VAL A 115 -21.86 13.98 -9.24
CA VAL A 115 -21.10 14.36 -8.05
C VAL A 115 -21.88 13.99 -6.80
N VAL A 116 -21.33 13.08 -6.00
CA VAL A 116 -21.79 12.80 -4.63
C VAL A 116 -21.51 14.02 -3.78
N THR A 117 -22.56 14.54 -3.14
CA THR A 117 -22.55 15.72 -2.27
C THR A 117 -23.00 15.40 -0.84
N ASP A 118 -23.76 14.31 -0.70
CA ASP A 118 -24.29 13.79 0.55
C ASP A 118 -23.72 12.38 0.83
N PRO A 119 -23.01 12.15 1.95
CA PRO A 119 -22.51 10.83 2.34
C PRO A 119 -23.58 9.92 2.98
N SER A 120 -24.84 10.39 3.13
CA SER A 120 -25.91 9.63 3.76
C SER A 120 -26.42 8.44 2.94
N ASP A 121 -26.98 7.44 3.64
CA ASP A 121 -27.60 6.25 3.05
C ASP A 121 -28.90 5.87 3.79
N HIS A 122 -29.72 6.87 4.14
CA HIS A 122 -30.85 6.70 5.07
C HIS A 122 -31.97 5.77 4.58
N ASP A 123 -32.21 5.70 3.28
CA ASP A 123 -33.23 4.82 2.68
C ASP A 123 -32.60 4.02 1.52
N PRO A 124 -32.33 2.71 1.71
CA PRO A 124 -31.77 1.84 0.68
C PRO A 124 -32.78 1.51 -0.44
N VAL A 125 -34.06 1.81 -0.27
CA VAL A 125 -35.14 1.66 -1.27
C VAL A 125 -35.41 2.98 -2.00
N ASN A 126 -35.21 4.15 -1.39
CA ASN A 126 -35.46 5.46 -2.01
C ASN A 126 -34.30 6.44 -1.76
N PRO A 127 -33.10 6.17 -2.30
CA PRO A 127 -31.93 7.02 -2.08
C PRO A 127 -32.15 8.44 -2.62
N ALA A 128 -31.71 9.45 -1.87
CA ALA A 128 -31.82 10.84 -2.27
C ALA A 128 -30.80 11.19 -3.37
N ALA A 129 -31.19 12.06 -4.31
CA ALA A 129 -30.24 12.62 -5.28
C ALA A 129 -29.15 13.43 -4.55
N GLY A 130 -27.89 13.18 -4.90
CA GLY A 130 -26.71 13.68 -4.20
C GLY A 130 -25.97 12.58 -3.41
N THR A 131 -26.61 11.44 -3.14
CA THR A 131 -26.00 10.27 -2.47
C THR A 131 -25.27 9.34 -3.42
N LEU A 132 -24.30 8.57 -2.91
CA LEU A 132 -23.62 7.52 -3.68
C LEU A 132 -24.61 6.46 -4.21
N ARG A 133 -25.55 6.00 -3.37
CA ARG A 133 -26.53 4.99 -3.78
C ARG A 133 -27.39 5.46 -4.95
N TYR A 134 -27.87 6.71 -4.93
CA TYR A 134 -28.66 7.24 -6.06
C TYR A 134 -27.86 7.20 -7.36
N GLY A 135 -26.59 7.61 -7.36
CA GLY A 135 -25.73 7.56 -8.56
C GLY A 135 -25.46 6.13 -9.05
N ALA A 136 -25.10 5.22 -8.13
CA ALA A 136 -24.70 3.86 -8.43
C ALA A 136 -25.78 3.03 -9.16
N ILE A 137 -27.05 3.24 -8.84
CA ILE A 137 -28.17 2.49 -9.41
C ILE A 137 -28.65 2.99 -10.78
N GLN A 138 -28.27 4.21 -11.21
CA GLN A 138 -28.86 4.83 -12.41
C GLN A 138 -28.69 3.98 -13.68
N GLU A 139 -29.60 4.15 -14.64
CA GLU A 139 -29.46 3.51 -15.95
C GLU A 139 -28.40 4.21 -16.81
N GLY A 140 -27.73 3.43 -17.66
CA GLY A 140 -26.72 3.93 -18.60
C GLY A 140 -25.39 4.36 -17.96
N PRO A 141 -24.43 4.85 -18.78
CA PRO A 141 -23.10 5.22 -18.30
C PRO A 141 -23.13 6.41 -17.32
N LEU A 142 -22.43 6.29 -16.18
CA LEU A 142 -22.29 7.39 -15.21
C LEU A 142 -20.89 7.40 -14.58
N TRP A 143 -20.23 8.55 -14.62
CA TRP A 143 -18.93 8.75 -13.97
C TRP A 143 -19.13 9.43 -12.61
N ILE A 144 -19.13 8.64 -11.54
CA ILE A 144 -19.42 9.09 -10.18
C ILE A 144 -18.13 9.63 -9.55
N THR A 145 -18.19 10.87 -9.05
CA THR A 145 -17.13 11.56 -8.33
C THR A 145 -17.66 12.11 -7.00
N PHE A 146 -16.79 12.70 -6.18
CA PHE A 146 -17.14 13.20 -4.85
C PHE A 146 -16.79 14.69 -4.73
N ALA A 147 -17.67 15.48 -4.12
CA ALA A 147 -17.51 16.93 -4.01
C ALA A 147 -16.44 17.38 -3.00
N ARG A 148 -16.08 16.49 -2.07
CA ARG A 148 -15.18 16.69 -0.93
C ARG A 148 -14.84 15.33 -0.31
N ASP A 149 -13.94 15.32 0.65
CA ASP A 149 -13.65 14.16 1.50
C ASP A 149 -14.92 13.67 2.21
N MET A 150 -15.13 12.36 2.27
CA MET A 150 -16.35 11.74 2.82
C MET A 150 -16.07 10.37 3.43
N THR A 151 -16.69 10.10 4.58
CA THR A 151 -16.90 8.74 5.08
C THR A 151 -18.36 8.37 4.86
N ILE A 152 -18.59 7.37 4.01
CA ILE A 152 -19.90 6.86 3.60
C ILE A 152 -20.12 5.54 4.32
N ARG A 153 -21.04 5.56 5.29
CA ARG A 153 -21.53 4.35 5.97
C ARG A 153 -22.80 3.91 5.26
N LEU A 154 -22.70 2.86 4.45
CA LEU A 154 -23.87 2.25 3.81
C LEU A 154 -24.64 1.43 4.85
N ASN A 155 -25.95 1.57 4.89
CA ASN A 155 -26.80 0.79 5.80
C ASN A 155 -27.08 -0.62 5.25
N GLU A 156 -27.13 -0.74 3.92
CA GLU A 156 -27.33 -2.00 3.19
C GLU A 156 -26.34 -2.11 2.02
N GLU A 157 -26.17 -3.30 1.44
CA GLU A 157 -25.28 -3.50 0.29
C GLU A 157 -25.49 -2.45 -0.82
N LEU A 158 -24.42 -1.83 -1.30
CA LEU A 158 -24.48 -0.93 -2.44
C LEU A 158 -24.49 -1.74 -3.74
N LEU A 159 -25.69 -2.03 -4.23
CA LEU A 159 -25.89 -2.59 -5.56
C LEU A 159 -25.54 -1.53 -6.62
N VAL A 160 -24.53 -1.81 -7.44
CA VAL A 160 -24.07 -0.93 -8.52
C VAL A 160 -24.56 -1.46 -9.87
N ASN A 161 -25.27 -0.64 -10.64
CA ASN A 161 -25.76 -1.01 -11.97
C ASN A 161 -24.60 -1.04 -13.00
N SER A 162 -24.82 -1.57 -14.20
CA SER A 162 -23.80 -1.60 -15.26
C SER A 162 -23.38 -0.19 -15.71
N PHE A 163 -22.20 -0.10 -16.34
CA PHE A 163 -21.63 1.15 -16.87
C PHE A 163 -21.44 2.24 -15.80
N LYS A 164 -20.65 1.93 -14.76
CA LYS A 164 -20.36 2.87 -13.66
C LYS A 164 -18.86 2.99 -13.44
N THR A 165 -18.39 4.21 -13.26
CA THR A 165 -17.10 4.45 -12.60
C THR A 165 -17.40 5.06 -11.23
N ILE A 166 -16.90 4.48 -10.15
CA ILE A 166 -16.78 5.15 -8.86
C ILE A 166 -15.33 5.65 -8.78
N ASP A 167 -15.13 6.97 -8.82
CA ASP A 167 -13.81 7.60 -8.96
C ASP A 167 -13.58 8.61 -7.83
N GLY A 168 -12.84 8.18 -6.80
CA GLY A 168 -12.50 9.01 -5.65
C GLY A 168 -11.45 10.07 -5.90
N ARG A 169 -10.79 10.13 -7.08
CA ARG A 169 -9.68 11.09 -7.28
C ARG A 169 -10.12 12.53 -7.04
N GLY A 170 -9.38 13.23 -6.19
CA GLY A 170 -9.63 14.60 -5.77
C GLY A 170 -10.38 14.74 -4.44
N ALA A 171 -10.68 13.63 -3.76
CA ALA A 171 -11.22 13.57 -2.41
C ALA A 171 -10.70 12.32 -1.67
N VAL A 172 -10.61 12.39 -0.35
CA VAL A 172 -10.37 11.21 0.51
C VAL A 172 -11.74 10.56 0.81
N VAL A 173 -11.99 9.41 0.19
CA VAL A 173 -13.31 8.76 0.21
C VAL A 173 -13.21 7.39 0.88
N HIS A 174 -13.90 7.24 2.00
CA HIS A 174 -14.03 5.97 2.73
C HIS A 174 -15.44 5.41 2.57
N ILE A 175 -15.56 4.16 2.13
CA ILE A 175 -16.79 3.37 2.21
C ILE A 175 -16.57 2.40 3.37
N ALA A 176 -17.16 2.69 4.53
CA ALA A 176 -16.70 2.06 5.77
C ALA A 176 -17.72 1.96 6.91
N GLY A 177 -17.50 0.96 7.78
CA GLY A 177 -18.21 0.76 9.04
C GLY A 177 -19.63 0.21 8.92
N GLY A 178 -20.12 -0.03 7.71
CA GLY A 178 -21.45 -0.55 7.39
C GLY A 178 -21.36 -1.64 6.33
N ALA A 179 -22.39 -1.78 5.50
CA ALA A 179 -22.29 -2.60 4.30
C ALA A 179 -21.29 -1.99 3.28
N CYS A 180 -20.91 -2.74 2.26
CA CYS A 180 -20.02 -2.27 1.19
C CYS A 180 -20.56 -2.64 -0.21
N ILE A 181 -19.70 -2.91 -1.20
CA ILE A 181 -20.07 -2.86 -2.62
C ILE A 181 -20.43 -4.24 -3.17
N THR A 182 -21.58 -4.35 -3.83
CA THR A 182 -22.02 -5.61 -4.48
C THR A 182 -22.31 -5.40 -5.97
N LEU A 183 -21.51 -6.06 -6.81
CA LEU A 183 -21.59 -6.05 -8.28
C LEU A 183 -22.26 -7.32 -8.78
N GLN A 184 -23.59 -7.36 -8.77
CA GLN A 184 -24.37 -8.56 -9.10
C GLN A 184 -25.02 -8.50 -10.50
N TYR A 185 -24.69 -9.47 -11.37
CA TYR A 185 -25.17 -9.61 -12.77
C TYR A 185 -24.89 -8.41 -13.70
N VAL A 186 -23.87 -7.61 -13.38
CA VAL A 186 -23.57 -6.34 -14.05
C VAL A 186 -22.26 -6.36 -14.85
N SER A 187 -22.06 -5.32 -15.66
CA SER A 187 -20.87 -5.22 -16.51
C SER A 187 -20.38 -3.81 -16.79
N ASN A 188 -19.09 -3.69 -17.14
CA ASN A 188 -18.39 -2.43 -17.38
C ASN A 188 -18.42 -1.56 -16.12
N ILE A 189 -17.68 -1.97 -15.10
CA ILE A 189 -17.58 -1.23 -13.83
C ILE A 189 -16.10 -0.97 -13.52
N ILE A 190 -15.81 0.27 -13.15
CA ILE A 190 -14.52 0.70 -12.61
C ILE A 190 -14.76 1.16 -11.17
N ILE A 191 -14.01 0.64 -10.21
CA ILE A 191 -13.92 1.16 -8.84
C ILE A 191 -12.49 1.66 -8.68
N HIS A 192 -12.32 2.97 -8.47
CA HIS A 192 -11.02 3.61 -8.51
C HIS A 192 -10.83 4.66 -7.39
N ASN A 193 -9.67 4.63 -6.74
CA ASN A 193 -9.22 5.64 -5.78
C ASN A 193 -10.12 5.81 -4.54
N VAL A 194 -10.59 4.71 -3.95
CA VAL A 194 -11.41 4.73 -2.72
C VAL A 194 -10.84 3.81 -1.63
N HIS A 195 -11.05 4.18 -0.37
CA HIS A 195 -10.83 3.31 0.78
C HIS A 195 -12.09 2.48 1.05
N ILE A 196 -11.93 1.18 1.30
CA ILE A 196 -13.02 0.25 1.62
C ILE A 196 -12.60 -0.59 2.82
N HIS A 197 -13.22 -0.37 3.98
CA HIS A 197 -12.78 -1.04 5.21
C HIS A 197 -13.85 -1.11 6.29
N HIS A 198 -13.69 -2.02 7.26
CA HIS A 198 -14.67 -2.20 8.34
C HIS A 198 -16.07 -2.50 7.77
N CYS A 199 -16.12 -3.21 6.65
CA CYS A 199 -17.35 -3.71 6.06
C CYS A 199 -17.93 -4.79 6.96
N VAL A 200 -19.24 -4.77 7.19
CA VAL A 200 -19.95 -5.68 8.10
C VAL A 200 -21.21 -6.25 7.44
N PRO A 201 -21.67 -7.44 7.88
CA PRO A 201 -22.94 -8.02 7.46
C PRO A 201 -24.12 -7.04 7.57
N ALA A 202 -24.86 -6.88 6.48
CA ALA A 202 -26.13 -6.16 6.40
C ALA A 202 -27.15 -6.98 5.60
N GLY A 203 -28.43 -6.60 5.60
CA GLY A 203 -29.50 -7.33 4.92
C GLY A 203 -30.68 -7.63 5.82
N GLU A 204 -31.53 -8.56 5.38
CA GLU A 204 -32.92 -8.69 5.84
C GLU A 204 -33.72 -7.40 5.62
N ALA A 205 -33.48 -6.80 4.45
CA ALA A 205 -34.04 -5.53 4.01
C ALA A 205 -34.36 -5.54 2.52
N ASN A 206 -35.22 -4.61 2.07
CA ASN A 206 -35.38 -4.31 0.66
C ASN A 206 -34.27 -3.35 0.22
N VAL A 207 -33.60 -3.64 -0.89
CA VAL A 207 -32.51 -2.82 -1.44
C VAL A 207 -32.75 -2.53 -2.92
N ARG A 208 -32.59 -1.26 -3.31
CA ARG A 208 -32.73 -0.83 -4.71
C ARG A 208 -31.49 -1.18 -5.52
N SER A 209 -31.69 -1.76 -6.71
CA SER A 209 -30.63 -2.09 -7.68
C SER A 209 -30.70 -1.26 -8.97
N SER A 210 -31.87 -0.69 -9.29
CA SER A 210 -32.06 0.22 -10.43
C SER A 210 -33.20 1.21 -10.14
N PRO A 211 -33.44 2.25 -10.97
CA PRO A 211 -34.55 3.18 -10.75
C PRO A 211 -35.92 2.49 -10.76
N THR A 212 -36.04 1.34 -11.40
CA THR A 212 -37.28 0.56 -11.54
C THR A 212 -37.34 -0.69 -10.67
N HIS A 213 -36.21 -1.17 -10.12
CA HIS A 213 -36.15 -2.44 -9.37
C HIS A 213 -35.51 -2.30 -7.99
N TYR A 214 -36.19 -2.87 -6.99
CA TYR A 214 -35.66 -3.20 -5.67
C TYR A 214 -36.16 -4.59 -5.27
N GLY A 215 -35.47 -5.27 -4.36
CA GLY A 215 -35.88 -6.58 -3.86
C GLY A 215 -35.29 -6.92 -2.50
N TRP A 216 -35.78 -8.00 -1.89
CA TRP A 216 -35.29 -8.48 -0.61
C TRP A 216 -33.85 -8.99 -0.73
N ARG A 217 -32.99 -8.53 0.17
CA ARG A 217 -31.64 -9.05 0.39
C ARG A 217 -31.63 -9.82 1.69
N THR A 218 -31.18 -11.07 1.64
CA THR A 218 -30.76 -11.79 2.85
C THR A 218 -29.48 -11.17 3.39
N ARG A 219 -29.13 -11.48 4.64
CA ARG A 219 -27.87 -11.07 5.24
C ARG A 219 -26.65 -11.42 4.37
N SER A 220 -25.79 -10.44 4.11
CA SER A 220 -24.48 -10.57 3.45
C SER A 220 -23.37 -10.92 4.43
N ASP A 221 -22.25 -11.41 3.92
CA ASP A 221 -21.10 -11.85 4.73
C ASP A 221 -20.22 -10.67 5.22
N GLY A 222 -20.32 -9.51 4.56
CA GLY A 222 -19.62 -8.28 4.94
C GLY A 222 -18.30 -8.07 4.21
N ASP A 223 -18.20 -8.50 2.94
CA ASP A 223 -17.06 -8.25 2.07
C ASP A 223 -16.82 -6.76 1.80
N GLY A 224 -15.61 -6.41 1.35
CA GLY A 224 -15.32 -5.12 0.73
C GLY A 224 -15.99 -4.93 -0.64
N ILE A 225 -15.72 -5.84 -1.58
CA ILE A 225 -16.31 -5.85 -2.93
C ILE A 225 -16.71 -7.28 -3.32
N SER A 226 -18.01 -7.58 -3.34
CA SER A 226 -18.55 -8.85 -3.85
C SER A 226 -18.92 -8.72 -5.35
N ILE A 227 -18.44 -9.65 -6.19
CA ILE A 227 -18.62 -9.65 -7.65
C ILE A 227 -19.28 -10.94 -8.09
N TYR A 228 -20.59 -10.89 -8.32
CA TYR A 228 -21.42 -12.06 -8.58
C TYR A 228 -21.88 -12.10 -10.04
N SER A 229 -21.36 -13.05 -10.83
CA SER A 229 -21.60 -13.12 -12.28
C SER A 229 -21.30 -11.80 -13.02
N GLY A 230 -20.31 -11.04 -12.53
CA GLY A 230 -19.89 -9.75 -13.08
C GLY A 230 -18.88 -9.91 -14.22
N ARG A 231 -18.90 -8.99 -15.19
CA ARG A 231 -17.95 -9.02 -16.32
C ARG A 231 -17.42 -7.66 -16.75
N LYS A 232 -16.17 -7.60 -17.20
CA LYS A 232 -15.50 -6.33 -17.52
C LYS A 232 -15.48 -5.41 -16.30
N ILE A 233 -14.78 -5.86 -15.27
CA ILE A 233 -14.66 -5.17 -13.97
C ILE A 233 -13.20 -4.78 -13.77
N TRP A 234 -12.97 -3.57 -13.27
CA TRP A 234 -11.64 -3.09 -12.93
C TRP A 234 -11.65 -2.43 -11.55
N VAL A 235 -10.85 -2.96 -10.62
CA VAL A 235 -10.64 -2.41 -9.29
C VAL A 235 -9.22 -1.87 -9.23
N ASP A 236 -9.06 -0.56 -9.08
CA ASP A 236 -7.80 0.15 -9.30
C ASP A 236 -7.49 1.19 -8.21
N HIS A 237 -6.25 1.32 -7.74
CA HIS A 237 -5.87 2.35 -6.76
C HIS A 237 -6.76 2.40 -5.49
N CYS A 238 -7.35 1.29 -5.07
CA CYS A 238 -8.15 1.23 -3.84
C CYS A 238 -7.30 0.79 -2.65
N ALA A 239 -7.72 1.17 -1.44
CA ALA A 239 -7.12 0.71 -0.18
C ALA A 239 -8.15 -0.15 0.58
N LEU A 240 -7.85 -1.43 0.81
CA LEU A 240 -8.78 -2.39 1.41
C LEU A 240 -8.19 -3.06 2.66
N SER A 241 -8.96 -3.09 3.76
CA SER A 241 -8.56 -3.76 5.01
C SER A 241 -9.73 -3.95 6.01
N TYR A 242 -9.56 -4.80 7.02
CA TYR A 242 -10.48 -4.93 8.16
C TYR A 242 -11.96 -5.20 7.81
N CYS A 243 -12.27 -5.95 6.74
CA CYS A 243 -13.66 -6.37 6.49
C CYS A 243 -14.07 -7.54 7.40
N ALA A 244 -15.36 -7.87 7.46
CA ALA A 244 -15.84 -8.98 8.26
C ALA A 244 -15.53 -10.36 7.65
N ASP A 245 -15.61 -10.49 6.31
CA ASP A 245 -15.28 -11.72 5.57
C ASP A 245 -14.21 -11.46 4.48
N GLY A 246 -14.56 -11.27 3.20
CA GLY A 246 -13.61 -11.00 2.12
C GLY A 246 -13.19 -9.53 1.97
N LEU A 247 -12.03 -9.23 1.34
CA LEU A 247 -11.81 -7.88 0.77
C LEU A 247 -12.36 -7.79 -0.65
N ILE A 248 -12.07 -8.77 -1.51
CA ILE A 248 -12.63 -8.87 -2.87
C ILE A 248 -12.99 -10.32 -3.19
N ASP A 249 -14.29 -10.58 -3.38
CA ASP A 249 -14.81 -11.91 -3.67
C ASP A 249 -15.47 -11.94 -5.05
N ALA A 250 -14.93 -12.74 -5.99
CA ALA A 250 -15.45 -12.87 -7.34
C ALA A 250 -15.92 -14.30 -7.61
N VAL A 251 -17.21 -14.46 -7.89
CA VAL A 251 -17.89 -15.77 -7.85
C VAL A 251 -18.94 -15.91 -8.96
N MET A 252 -19.45 -17.13 -9.16
CA MET A 252 -20.65 -17.41 -9.96
C MET A 252 -20.52 -17.04 -11.45
N GLY A 253 -19.41 -17.40 -12.07
CA GLY A 253 -19.12 -17.17 -13.49
C GLY A 253 -18.57 -15.77 -13.80
N SER A 254 -18.18 -15.01 -12.77
CA SER A 254 -17.51 -13.71 -12.95
C SER A 254 -16.22 -13.85 -13.77
N THR A 255 -15.98 -12.95 -14.74
CA THR A 255 -14.84 -13.07 -15.66
C THR A 255 -14.49 -11.75 -16.37
N GLY A 256 -13.28 -11.62 -16.90
CA GLY A 256 -12.83 -10.35 -17.50
C GLY A 256 -12.61 -9.29 -16.43
N ILE A 257 -11.77 -9.62 -15.43
CA ILE A 257 -11.51 -8.77 -14.26
C ILE A 257 -10.03 -8.37 -14.22
N THR A 258 -9.75 -7.12 -13.87
CA THR A 258 -8.42 -6.67 -13.45
C THR A 258 -8.49 -6.04 -12.07
N ILE A 259 -7.54 -6.40 -11.22
CA ILE A 259 -7.35 -5.85 -9.88
C ILE A 259 -5.93 -5.28 -9.87
N SER A 260 -5.78 -3.97 -9.94
CA SER A 260 -4.46 -3.32 -10.09
C SER A 260 -4.19 -2.16 -9.16
N ASN A 261 -2.91 -1.88 -8.88
CA ASN A 261 -2.49 -0.72 -8.09
C ASN A 261 -3.15 -0.61 -6.70
N ASN A 262 -3.75 -1.67 -6.15
CA ASN A 262 -4.44 -1.60 -4.86
C ASN A 262 -3.48 -1.85 -3.69
N HIS A 263 -3.82 -1.32 -2.53
CA HIS A 263 -3.17 -1.63 -1.26
C HIS A 263 -4.09 -2.50 -0.42
N PHE A 264 -3.61 -3.68 -0.03
CA PHE A 264 -4.30 -4.60 0.89
C PHE A 264 -3.50 -4.68 2.18
N SER A 265 -4.16 -4.64 3.35
CA SER A 265 -3.51 -4.82 4.66
C SER A 265 -4.49 -5.32 5.72
N HIS A 266 -4.00 -5.73 6.89
CA HIS A 266 -4.77 -6.00 8.11
C HIS A 266 -6.06 -6.81 7.87
N HIS A 267 -5.91 -8.04 7.34
CA HIS A 267 -7.06 -8.85 6.94
C HIS A 267 -6.73 -10.34 6.79
N ASN A 268 -7.66 -11.21 7.19
CA ASN A 268 -7.47 -12.65 7.09
C ASN A 268 -7.69 -13.16 5.66
N GLU A 269 -8.90 -12.98 5.15
CA GLU A 269 -9.37 -13.62 3.92
C GLU A 269 -9.38 -12.62 2.76
N VAL A 270 -8.22 -12.37 2.14
CA VAL A 270 -8.04 -11.21 1.25
C VAL A 270 -8.89 -11.28 -0.01
N MET A 271 -8.75 -12.33 -0.82
CA MET A 271 -9.39 -12.38 -2.14
C MET A 271 -9.77 -13.81 -2.54
N LEU A 272 -11.08 -14.08 -2.66
CA LEU A 272 -11.60 -15.36 -3.15
C LEU A 272 -12.02 -15.24 -4.62
N LEU A 273 -11.45 -16.08 -5.47
CA LEU A 273 -11.76 -16.12 -6.90
C LEU A 273 -12.33 -17.50 -7.26
N GLY A 274 -13.66 -17.59 -7.24
CA GLY A 274 -14.46 -18.80 -7.35
C GLY A 274 -14.79 -19.37 -5.97
N HIS A 275 -16.07 -19.60 -5.69
CA HIS A 275 -16.58 -19.92 -4.34
C HIS A 275 -16.59 -21.42 -4.00
N SER A 276 -16.87 -22.26 -5.00
CA SER A 276 -17.12 -23.69 -4.81
C SER A 276 -16.32 -24.53 -5.79
N ASP A 277 -15.69 -25.58 -5.26
CA ASP A 277 -14.94 -26.58 -6.03
C ASP A 277 -15.82 -27.30 -7.06
N ASP A 278 -17.14 -27.36 -6.88
CA ASP A 278 -18.09 -28.00 -7.80
C ASP A 278 -18.71 -27.06 -8.84
N TYR A 279 -18.53 -25.73 -8.70
CA TYR A 279 -19.21 -24.77 -9.57
C TYR A 279 -18.53 -24.60 -10.93
N LEU A 280 -18.84 -25.52 -11.85
CA LEU A 280 -18.27 -25.60 -13.21
C LEU A 280 -18.20 -24.28 -14.00
N PRO A 281 -19.17 -23.35 -13.95
CA PRO A 281 -19.06 -22.08 -14.69
C PRO A 281 -17.90 -21.18 -14.26
N ASP A 282 -17.34 -21.34 -13.06
CA ASP A 282 -16.11 -20.63 -12.65
C ASP A 282 -14.87 -21.09 -13.47
N SER A 283 -14.94 -22.19 -14.24
CA SER A 283 -13.93 -22.50 -15.27
C SER A 283 -13.87 -21.47 -16.42
N GLY A 284 -14.87 -20.58 -16.53
CA GLY A 284 -14.83 -19.41 -17.42
C GLY A 284 -14.17 -18.18 -16.82
N MET A 285 -13.79 -18.20 -15.54
CA MET A 285 -13.21 -17.06 -14.82
C MET A 285 -11.81 -16.73 -15.33
N GLN A 286 -11.56 -15.44 -15.58
CA GLN A 286 -10.27 -14.91 -16.02
C GLN A 286 -9.98 -13.59 -15.33
N VAL A 287 -8.89 -13.54 -14.53
CA VAL A 287 -8.55 -12.40 -13.68
C VAL A 287 -7.06 -12.05 -13.81
N THR A 288 -6.75 -10.76 -13.91
CA THR A 288 -5.40 -10.21 -13.81
C THR A 288 -5.25 -9.50 -12.47
N ILE A 289 -4.22 -9.85 -11.70
CA ILE A 289 -3.85 -9.23 -10.42
C ILE A 289 -2.48 -8.61 -10.64
N ALA A 290 -2.38 -7.27 -10.74
CA ALA A 290 -1.16 -6.59 -11.20
C ALA A 290 -0.79 -5.34 -10.40
N PHE A 291 0.50 -5.15 -10.08
CA PHE A 291 1.00 -3.93 -9.41
C PHE A 291 0.39 -3.62 -8.03
N ASN A 292 -0.30 -4.58 -7.40
CA ASN A 292 -0.85 -4.40 -6.07
C ASN A 292 0.25 -4.55 -5.02
N ARG A 293 0.05 -3.92 -3.85
CA ARG A 293 0.86 -4.13 -2.65
C ARG A 293 0.02 -4.87 -1.61
N PHE A 294 0.40 -6.12 -1.36
CA PHE A 294 -0.11 -6.94 -0.26
C PHE A 294 0.79 -6.69 0.95
N GLY A 295 0.36 -5.75 1.77
CA GLY A 295 1.10 -5.18 2.90
C GLY A 295 0.97 -5.99 4.19
N GLU A 296 1.10 -5.30 5.31
CA GLU A 296 1.18 -5.90 6.64
C GLU A 296 -0.13 -6.57 7.10
N GLU A 297 0.01 -7.50 8.05
CA GLU A 297 -1.08 -8.20 8.73
C GLU A 297 -2.09 -8.92 7.80
N LEU A 298 -1.62 -9.39 6.65
CA LEU A 298 -2.39 -10.27 5.77
C LEU A 298 -2.15 -11.75 6.11
N VAL A 299 -3.22 -12.53 6.28
CA VAL A 299 -3.07 -13.96 6.62
C VAL A 299 -2.94 -14.83 5.38
N GLN A 300 -3.89 -14.73 4.44
CA GLN A 300 -4.03 -15.67 3.33
C GLN A 300 -4.88 -15.12 2.16
N ARG A 301 -5.00 -15.95 1.11
CA ARG A 301 -5.87 -15.73 -0.07
C ARG A 301 -5.47 -14.51 -0.92
N MET A 302 -4.23 -14.44 -1.38
CA MET A 302 -3.72 -13.33 -2.19
C MET A 302 -3.25 -13.79 -3.60
N PRO A 303 -4.11 -14.35 -4.48
CA PRO A 303 -5.51 -14.75 -4.27
C PRO A 303 -5.66 -16.20 -3.76
N ARG A 304 -6.89 -16.60 -3.40
CA ARG A 304 -7.32 -18.02 -3.39
C ARG A 304 -8.19 -18.29 -4.61
N CYS A 305 -7.71 -19.12 -5.52
CA CYS A 305 -8.31 -19.37 -6.84
C CYS A 305 -9.01 -20.73 -6.94
N ARG A 306 -10.06 -20.80 -7.76
CA ARG A 306 -10.68 -22.05 -8.19
C ARG A 306 -10.93 -22.06 -9.69
N ARG A 307 -10.67 -23.19 -10.35
CA ARG A 307 -11.02 -23.54 -11.74
C ARG A 307 -10.48 -22.66 -12.89
N GLY A 308 -10.62 -21.34 -12.81
CA GLY A 308 -10.33 -20.38 -13.87
C GLY A 308 -8.85 -20.16 -14.16
N TYR A 309 -8.57 -19.08 -14.88
CA TYR A 309 -7.22 -18.66 -15.27
C TYR A 309 -6.85 -17.34 -14.59
N PHE A 310 -5.69 -17.32 -13.93
CA PHE A 310 -5.26 -16.24 -13.06
C PHE A 310 -3.84 -15.80 -13.42
N HIS A 311 -3.68 -14.51 -13.72
CA HIS A 311 -2.39 -13.90 -14.03
C HIS A 311 -1.99 -12.96 -12.89
N VAL A 312 -1.02 -13.36 -12.08
CA VAL A 312 -0.53 -12.63 -10.91
C VAL A 312 0.84 -12.03 -11.28
N VAL A 313 0.91 -10.71 -11.49
CA VAL A 313 2.03 -10.11 -12.23
C VAL A 313 2.55 -8.78 -11.64
N ASN A 314 3.86 -8.73 -11.36
CA ASN A 314 4.55 -7.58 -10.74
C ASN A 314 3.84 -6.98 -9.49
N ASN A 315 3.29 -7.82 -8.61
CA ASN A 315 2.80 -7.40 -7.29
C ASN A 315 3.91 -7.53 -6.24
N ASP A 316 3.74 -6.82 -5.11
CA ASP A 316 4.63 -6.90 -3.95
C ASP A 316 3.91 -7.54 -2.76
N PHE A 317 4.46 -8.63 -2.21
CA PHE A 317 3.87 -9.41 -1.13
C PHE A 317 4.78 -9.40 0.10
N THR A 318 4.27 -8.92 1.23
CA THR A 318 5.02 -8.80 2.48
C THR A 318 4.40 -9.65 3.60
N ALA A 319 5.20 -10.53 4.21
CA ALA A 319 4.97 -11.13 5.51
C ALA A 319 3.57 -11.77 5.75
N TRP A 320 3.06 -12.51 4.76
CA TRP A 320 1.81 -13.26 4.91
C TRP A 320 1.88 -14.25 6.10
N GLN A 321 0.80 -14.42 6.86
CA GLN A 321 0.86 -15.25 8.07
C GLN A 321 0.69 -16.76 7.80
N MET A 322 0.04 -17.15 6.70
CA MET A 322 -0.21 -18.57 6.36
C MET A 322 0.28 -18.95 4.96
N TYR A 323 -0.20 -18.30 3.90
CA TYR A 323 0.26 -18.48 2.52
C TYR A 323 -0.09 -17.24 1.68
N ALA A 324 0.62 -16.98 0.57
CA ALA A 324 0.24 -15.91 -0.35
C ALA A 324 -0.80 -16.39 -1.37
N ILE A 325 -0.38 -17.25 -2.29
CA ILE A 325 -1.21 -17.75 -3.39
C ILE A 325 -1.75 -19.14 -3.05
N GLY A 326 -3.05 -19.36 -3.23
CA GLY A 326 -3.62 -20.68 -3.01
C GLY A 326 -4.77 -21.02 -3.93
N GLY A 327 -5.29 -22.23 -3.79
CA GLY A 327 -6.43 -22.66 -4.59
C GLY A 327 -6.81 -24.13 -4.45
N SER A 328 -7.95 -24.45 -5.04
CA SER A 328 -8.55 -25.79 -5.10
C SER A 328 -9.34 -25.96 -6.43
N ALA A 329 -9.74 -27.18 -6.79
CA ALA A 329 -10.39 -27.49 -8.07
C ALA A 329 -9.65 -26.98 -9.34
N ASN A 330 -8.35 -27.28 -9.48
CA ASN A 330 -7.57 -27.10 -10.72
C ASN A 330 -7.60 -25.68 -11.37
N PRO A 331 -7.24 -24.61 -10.65
CA PRO A 331 -7.03 -23.30 -11.26
C PRO A 331 -5.70 -23.27 -12.02
N THR A 332 -5.65 -22.52 -13.13
CA THR A 332 -4.39 -22.15 -13.78
C THR A 332 -3.88 -20.85 -13.18
N ILE A 333 -2.70 -20.87 -12.55
CA ILE A 333 -2.09 -19.70 -11.91
C ILE A 333 -0.72 -19.45 -12.54
N ASN A 334 -0.57 -18.27 -13.16
CA ASN A 334 0.70 -17.80 -13.71
C ASN A 334 1.20 -16.63 -12.87
N SER A 335 2.17 -16.90 -11.99
CA SER A 335 2.93 -15.90 -11.23
C SER A 335 4.10 -15.40 -12.08
N GLN A 336 4.22 -14.09 -12.29
CA GLN A 336 5.27 -13.50 -13.12
C GLN A 336 5.80 -12.17 -12.57
N GLY A 337 7.11 -12.09 -12.27
CA GLY A 337 7.77 -10.84 -11.88
C GLY A 337 7.33 -10.21 -10.55
N ASN A 338 6.66 -10.96 -9.68
CA ASN A 338 6.24 -10.50 -8.34
C ASN A 338 7.40 -10.57 -7.35
N ARG A 339 7.29 -9.87 -6.21
CA ARG A 339 8.21 -10.02 -5.07
C ARG A 339 7.49 -10.70 -3.91
N TYR A 340 8.10 -11.75 -3.36
CA TYR A 340 7.57 -12.50 -2.23
C TYR A 340 8.53 -12.43 -1.05
N ILE A 341 8.23 -11.55 -0.09
CA ILE A 341 8.98 -11.41 1.17
C ILE A 341 8.30 -12.27 2.23
N ALA A 342 8.79 -13.51 2.40
CA ALA A 342 8.22 -14.44 3.38
C ALA A 342 8.32 -13.90 4.82
N PRO A 343 7.37 -14.25 5.71
CA PRO A 343 7.45 -13.95 7.14
C PRO A 343 8.65 -14.63 7.80
N THR A 344 8.99 -14.25 9.03
CA THR A 344 10.01 -14.95 9.84
C THR A 344 9.64 -16.41 10.14
N ASN A 345 8.34 -16.72 10.26
CA ASN A 345 7.80 -18.06 10.52
C ASN A 345 8.31 -19.10 9.50
N PRO A 346 9.06 -20.15 9.91
CA PRO A 346 9.55 -21.18 9.00
C PRO A 346 8.43 -22.04 8.38
N GLY A 347 7.25 -22.11 9.01
CA GLY A 347 6.09 -22.85 8.49
C GLY A 347 5.32 -22.12 7.38
N ALA A 348 5.62 -20.84 7.12
CA ALA A 348 4.92 -19.99 6.14
C ALA A 348 5.87 -19.50 5.02
N LYS A 349 6.93 -20.25 4.74
CA LYS A 349 7.90 -19.93 3.66
C LYS A 349 7.41 -20.31 2.26
N GLU A 350 6.51 -21.30 2.15
CA GLU A 350 5.89 -21.62 0.87
C GLU A 350 4.91 -20.49 0.48
N VAL A 351 5.13 -19.89 -0.68
CA VAL A 351 4.25 -18.90 -1.31
C VAL A 351 2.90 -19.54 -1.65
N THR A 352 2.95 -20.80 -2.08
CA THR A 352 1.83 -21.58 -2.61
C THR A 352 1.09 -22.40 -1.54
N LYS A 353 -0.23 -22.55 -1.70
CA LYS A 353 -1.02 -23.52 -0.93
C LYS A 353 -2.13 -24.17 -1.75
N ARG A 354 -1.97 -25.46 -2.06
CA ARG A 354 -3.09 -26.29 -2.53
C ARG A 354 -3.95 -26.62 -1.31
N VAL A 355 -5.22 -26.25 -1.37
CA VAL A 355 -6.14 -26.33 -0.23
C VAL A 355 -6.92 -27.64 -0.33
N ASP A 356 -6.89 -28.44 0.75
CA ASP A 356 -7.65 -29.69 0.91
C ASP A 356 -7.51 -30.68 -0.26
N THR A 357 -6.30 -30.77 -0.85
CA THR A 357 -6.04 -31.61 -2.04
C THR A 357 -4.69 -32.33 -1.90
N GLU A 358 -4.67 -33.65 -2.16
CA GLU A 358 -3.49 -34.50 -2.16
C GLU A 358 -2.58 -34.27 -3.39
N GLU A 359 -1.28 -34.56 -3.28
CA GLU A 359 -0.30 -34.32 -4.35
C GLU A 359 -0.60 -35.10 -5.64
N SER A 360 -1.19 -36.29 -5.54
CA SER A 360 -1.68 -37.07 -6.69
C SER A 360 -2.66 -36.29 -7.55
N ASP A 361 -3.44 -35.40 -6.95
CA ASP A 361 -4.62 -34.78 -7.55
C ASP A 361 -4.29 -33.38 -8.08
N TRP A 362 -3.32 -32.67 -7.47
CA TRP A 362 -2.88 -31.34 -7.90
C TRP A 362 -1.60 -31.31 -8.75
N SER A 363 -0.80 -32.37 -8.80
CA SER A 363 0.46 -32.40 -9.60
C SER A 363 0.27 -32.04 -11.09
N GLY A 364 -0.92 -32.30 -11.65
CA GLY A 364 -1.30 -31.91 -13.00
C GLY A 364 -1.80 -30.46 -13.18
N TRP A 365 -2.03 -29.71 -12.12
CA TRP A 365 -2.57 -28.33 -12.17
C TRP A 365 -1.50 -27.34 -12.64
N ASN A 366 -1.86 -26.40 -13.52
CA ASN A 366 -0.92 -25.46 -14.11
C ASN A 366 -0.59 -24.29 -13.16
N TRP A 367 0.38 -24.47 -12.26
CA TRP A 367 0.86 -23.41 -11.36
C TRP A 367 2.31 -23.08 -11.71
N ARG A 368 2.55 -21.86 -12.19
CA ARG A 368 3.80 -21.45 -12.83
C ARG A 368 4.36 -20.19 -12.16
N THR A 369 5.68 -20.08 -12.13
CA THR A 369 6.45 -18.93 -11.63
C THR A 369 7.51 -18.55 -12.68
N GLU A 370 7.69 -17.25 -12.94
CA GLU A 370 8.65 -16.75 -13.92
C GLU A 370 9.17 -15.36 -13.51
N GLY A 371 10.48 -15.23 -13.28
CA GLY A 371 11.10 -13.95 -12.90
C GLY A 371 10.64 -13.37 -11.55
N ASP A 372 9.93 -14.15 -10.73
CA ASP A 372 9.54 -13.75 -9.37
C ASP A 372 10.77 -13.66 -8.44
N VAL A 373 10.79 -12.64 -7.59
CA VAL A 373 11.85 -12.38 -6.60
C VAL A 373 11.46 -12.98 -5.26
N MET A 374 12.16 -14.04 -4.84
CA MET A 374 11.94 -14.72 -3.56
C MET A 374 12.88 -14.17 -2.48
N VAL A 375 12.32 -13.68 -1.37
CA VAL A 375 13.07 -13.02 -0.27
C VAL A 375 12.77 -13.72 1.06
N ASN A 376 13.73 -13.68 2.00
CA ASN A 376 13.63 -14.31 3.32
C ASN A 376 13.29 -15.82 3.27
N GLY A 377 13.84 -16.54 2.29
CA GLY A 377 13.60 -17.98 2.12
C GLY A 377 12.20 -18.33 1.60
N ALA A 378 11.47 -17.39 1.01
CA ALA A 378 10.27 -17.69 0.22
C ALA A 378 10.58 -18.72 -0.88
N PHE A 379 9.62 -19.58 -1.20
CA PHE A 379 9.71 -20.45 -2.38
C PHE A 379 8.32 -20.76 -2.96
N PHE A 380 8.26 -21.02 -4.26
CA PHE A 380 7.04 -21.36 -4.98
C PHE A 380 7.14 -22.79 -5.49
N VAL A 381 6.18 -23.65 -5.13
CA VAL A 381 6.11 -25.02 -5.67
C VAL A 381 5.30 -24.99 -6.96
N ALA A 382 5.94 -25.24 -8.10
CA ALA A 382 5.29 -25.27 -9.42
C ALA A 382 4.65 -26.64 -9.73
N SER A 383 3.73 -26.69 -10.70
CA SER A 383 3.08 -27.94 -11.14
C SER A 383 2.51 -27.85 -12.57
N GLY A 384 2.15 -29.00 -13.15
CA GLY A 384 1.53 -29.13 -14.47
C GLY A 384 2.51 -29.42 -15.63
N GLN A 385 1.99 -29.88 -16.77
CA GLN A 385 2.83 -30.27 -17.91
C GLN A 385 3.30 -29.08 -18.76
N GLY A 386 4.60 -29.08 -19.09
CA GLY A 386 5.03 -28.77 -20.47
C GLY A 386 5.37 -27.33 -20.83
N LEU A 387 5.64 -26.43 -19.87
CA LEU A 387 6.08 -25.06 -20.18
C LEU A 387 7.36 -24.55 -19.49
N GLU A 388 7.92 -25.28 -18.52
CA GLU A 388 9.22 -24.94 -17.89
C GLU A 388 10.32 -24.69 -18.93
N ALA A 389 10.41 -25.54 -19.96
CA ALA A 389 11.44 -25.46 -21.00
C ALA A 389 11.15 -24.46 -22.16
N LYS A 390 9.95 -23.84 -22.20
CA LYS A 390 9.57 -22.88 -23.25
C LYS A 390 9.52 -21.44 -22.76
N TYR A 391 9.08 -21.19 -21.53
CA TYR A 391 9.16 -19.86 -20.91
C TYR A 391 10.59 -19.53 -20.46
N ALA A 392 11.32 -20.48 -19.85
CA ALA A 392 12.75 -20.31 -19.52
C ALA A 392 13.68 -20.12 -20.75
N LYS A 393 13.14 -20.20 -21.97
CA LYS A 393 13.87 -20.00 -23.23
C LYS A 393 13.34 -18.83 -24.07
N ALA A 394 12.28 -18.15 -23.64
CA ALA A 394 11.63 -17.09 -24.40
C ALA A 394 12.22 -15.71 -24.13
N TRP A 395 12.72 -15.44 -22.92
CA TRP A 395 13.33 -14.16 -22.56
C TRP A 395 14.60 -14.34 -21.73
N SER A 396 15.74 -14.10 -22.37
CA SER A 396 17.03 -13.85 -21.72
C SER A 396 17.07 -12.40 -21.21
N VAL A 397 16.16 -12.07 -20.29
CA VAL A 397 16.17 -10.80 -19.55
C VAL A 397 16.50 -11.15 -18.12
N GLU A 398 17.40 -10.39 -17.52
CA GLU A 398 17.82 -10.56 -16.12
C GLU A 398 16.59 -10.57 -15.20
N PRO A 399 16.62 -11.31 -14.07
CA PRO A 399 15.54 -11.25 -13.08
C PRO A 399 15.32 -9.79 -12.70
N LYS A 400 14.09 -9.31 -12.89
CA LYS A 400 13.73 -7.91 -12.61
C LYS A 400 14.14 -7.58 -11.19
N SER A 401 14.97 -6.54 -11.02
CA SER A 401 15.47 -6.16 -9.71
C SER A 401 14.31 -5.82 -8.77
N ALA A 402 14.50 -6.05 -7.46
CA ALA A 402 13.51 -5.68 -6.44
C ALA A 402 13.08 -4.20 -6.58
N ALA A 403 14.02 -3.32 -6.94
CA ALA A 403 13.79 -1.91 -7.20
C ALA A 403 12.78 -1.63 -8.34
N LEU A 404 12.70 -2.48 -9.38
CA LEU A 404 11.67 -2.34 -10.41
C LEU A 404 10.28 -2.67 -9.85
N ILE A 405 10.17 -3.60 -8.90
CA ILE A 405 8.90 -3.93 -8.26
C ILE A 405 8.49 -2.82 -7.28
N ASP A 406 9.43 -2.24 -6.54
CA ASP A 406 9.21 -1.00 -5.77
C ASP A 406 8.75 0.16 -6.66
N GLN A 407 9.35 0.33 -7.83
CA GLN A 407 8.97 1.36 -8.80
C GLN A 407 7.55 1.13 -9.36
N LEU A 408 7.22 -0.11 -9.75
CA LEU A 408 5.92 -0.46 -10.34
C LEU A 408 4.76 -0.38 -9.33
N THR A 409 4.99 -0.82 -8.09
CA THR A 409 4.01 -0.82 -6.98
C THR A 409 4.08 0.44 -6.10
N GLY A 410 5.00 1.35 -6.41
CA GLY A 410 5.36 2.49 -5.57
C GLY A 410 4.21 3.46 -5.30
N ASN A 411 3.17 3.46 -6.13
CA ASN A 411 1.95 4.26 -5.99
C ASN A 411 0.70 3.45 -5.56
N ALA A 412 0.84 2.16 -5.22
CA ALA A 412 -0.29 1.31 -4.89
C ALA A 412 -1.07 1.81 -3.65
N GLY A 413 -2.41 1.66 -3.70
CA GLY A 413 -3.35 2.30 -2.79
C GLY A 413 -3.96 3.57 -3.40
N VAL A 414 -4.67 4.35 -2.57
CA VAL A 414 -5.29 5.61 -3.01
C VAL A 414 -4.26 6.69 -3.33
N LEU A 415 -4.64 7.60 -4.24
CA LEU A 415 -3.88 8.79 -4.60
C LEU A 415 -4.46 10.02 -3.90
N GLY A 416 -3.57 10.85 -3.33
CA GLY A 416 -3.93 12.12 -2.70
C GLY A 416 -4.38 12.03 -1.22
N GLY A 417 -4.20 10.88 -0.59
CA GLY A 417 -4.42 10.64 0.84
C GLY A 417 -3.48 9.57 1.39
N PRO A 418 -3.51 9.27 2.70
CA PRO A 418 -2.76 8.16 3.30
C PRO A 418 -3.18 6.81 2.69
N ARG A 419 -2.27 5.82 2.67
CA ARG A 419 -2.55 4.47 2.13
C ARG A 419 -3.18 3.54 3.17
N ASP A 420 -3.06 3.92 4.42
CA ASP A 420 -3.59 3.31 5.63
C ASP A 420 -4.86 4.05 6.08
N ASN A 421 -5.75 3.34 6.76
CA ASN A 421 -7.08 3.85 7.14
C ASN A 421 -7.07 4.62 8.48
N SER A 422 -6.00 5.38 8.74
CA SER A 422 -5.84 6.19 9.95
C SER A 422 -6.72 7.45 9.88
N VAL A 423 -7.93 7.35 10.44
CA VAL A 423 -8.91 8.46 10.47
C VAL A 423 -8.47 9.56 11.44
N GLY A 424 -7.73 10.54 10.92
CA GLY A 424 -7.46 11.83 11.58
C GLY A 424 -8.39 12.94 11.05
N PRO A 425 -8.78 13.93 11.87
CA PRO A 425 -9.68 15.00 11.44
C PRO A 425 -9.02 15.89 10.39
N GLY A 426 -9.75 16.15 9.30
CA GLY A 426 -9.15 16.64 8.06
C GLY A 426 -8.63 18.08 8.09
N ASN A 427 -7.75 18.37 7.13
CA ASN A 427 -7.58 19.71 6.60
C ASN A 427 -7.26 19.66 5.10
N SER A 428 -7.91 20.51 4.31
CA SER A 428 -7.99 20.33 2.86
C SER A 428 -6.78 20.85 2.08
N GLY A 429 -6.16 19.94 1.31
CA GLY A 429 -5.69 20.17 -0.07
C GLY A 429 -4.54 21.15 -0.35
N VAL A 430 -3.42 20.60 -0.85
CA VAL A 430 -2.49 21.31 -1.77
C VAL A 430 -2.15 20.37 -2.94
N ASN A 431 -1.92 20.93 -4.13
CA ASN A 431 -1.65 20.19 -5.35
C ASN A 431 -0.21 19.66 -5.43
N TYR A 432 -0.05 18.43 -5.92
CA TYR A 432 1.26 17.91 -6.37
C TYR A 432 1.82 18.75 -7.53
N VAL A 433 3.00 19.34 -7.32
CA VAL A 433 3.87 19.85 -8.38
C VAL A 433 5.31 19.43 -8.07
N GLY A 434 5.84 18.52 -8.89
CA GLY A 434 7.22 18.55 -9.39
C GLY A 434 8.40 18.30 -8.44
N SER A 435 9.15 17.24 -8.80
CA SER A 435 10.62 17.17 -8.73
C SER A 435 11.29 16.79 -7.39
N ALA A 436 11.53 15.49 -7.23
CA ALA A 436 12.67 14.98 -6.48
C ALA A 436 13.77 14.59 -7.48
N THR A 437 14.98 15.14 -7.33
CA THR A 437 16.15 14.76 -8.14
C THR A 437 17.11 13.87 -7.35
N THR A 438 17.33 12.66 -7.85
CA THR A 438 18.25 11.64 -7.34
C THR A 438 19.71 11.87 -7.76
N GLN A 439 20.67 11.35 -6.97
CA GLN A 439 21.94 10.66 -7.36
C GLN A 439 23.01 10.79 -6.24
N ASP A 440 23.97 9.88 -6.00
CA ASP A 440 24.20 8.47 -6.42
C ASP A 440 25.34 7.86 -5.54
N GLY A 441 25.46 6.52 -5.51
CA GLY A 441 26.74 5.81 -5.33
C GLY A 441 27.29 5.56 -3.91
N GLY A 442 27.09 4.34 -3.38
CA GLY A 442 27.86 3.81 -2.24
C GLY A 442 27.49 2.37 -1.86
N GLU A 443 28.44 1.43 -2.00
CA GLU A 443 28.27 0.05 -1.50
C GLU A 443 28.31 0.03 0.04
N GLY A 444 27.25 -0.47 0.70
CA GLY A 444 27.17 -0.41 2.17
C GLY A 444 25.99 -1.14 2.81
N GLY A 445 25.91 -2.46 2.62
CA GLY A 445 25.19 -3.40 3.50
C GLY A 445 23.81 -2.98 4.04
N TYR A 446 22.75 -3.17 3.24
CA TYR A 446 21.38 -3.12 3.76
C TYR A 446 21.12 -4.27 4.74
N GLY A 447 20.93 -3.93 6.02
CA GLY A 447 20.43 -4.83 7.04
C GLY A 447 19.01 -5.29 6.73
N SER A 448 18.67 -6.51 7.16
CA SER A 448 17.33 -7.05 7.04
C SER A 448 16.43 -6.48 8.15
N LEU A 449 15.50 -5.59 7.80
CA LEU A 449 14.45 -5.11 8.69
C LEU A 449 13.70 -6.28 9.35
N GLY A 450 13.91 -6.44 10.65
CA GLY A 450 13.33 -7.50 11.48
C GLY A 450 11.87 -7.26 11.85
N ALA A 451 11.21 -8.30 12.36
CA ALA A 451 9.77 -8.31 12.65
C ALA A 451 9.31 -7.45 13.86
N ASN A 452 10.15 -6.54 14.35
CA ASN A 452 9.82 -5.56 15.39
C ASN A 452 10.39 -4.15 15.06
N ALA A 453 10.39 -3.77 13.78
CA ALA A 453 10.90 -2.46 13.35
C ALA A 453 10.18 -1.31 14.09
N ARG A 454 10.97 -0.40 14.68
CA ARG A 454 10.49 0.68 15.56
C ARG A 454 10.06 1.89 14.75
N ARG A 455 8.89 2.43 15.04
CA ARG A 455 8.32 3.58 14.32
C ARG A 455 8.67 4.89 15.00
N PHE A 456 9.20 5.82 14.22
CA PHE A 456 9.43 7.21 14.58
C PHE A 456 8.50 8.09 13.73
N ILE A 457 7.49 8.69 14.35
CA ILE A 457 6.48 9.52 13.67
C ILE A 457 6.81 10.98 13.93
N VAL A 458 7.32 11.70 12.92
CA VAL A 458 7.78 13.10 13.08
C VAL A 458 6.73 14.07 12.52
N ASP A 459 6.00 14.72 13.42
CA ASP A 459 5.01 15.76 13.14
C ASP A 459 5.68 17.14 13.17
N ASN A 460 5.81 17.80 12.01
CA ASN A 460 6.39 19.14 11.93
C ASN A 460 5.31 20.23 12.04
N GLN A 461 5.08 20.76 13.25
CA GLN A 461 4.19 21.89 13.46
C GLN A 461 4.87 23.26 13.28
N CYS A 462 6.16 23.29 12.91
CA CYS A 462 6.87 24.53 12.60
C CYS A 462 6.33 25.15 11.30
N SER A 463 6.47 26.47 11.15
CA SER A 463 6.11 27.19 9.92
C SER A 463 7.18 27.09 8.82
N TYR A 464 8.12 26.17 8.94
CA TYR A 464 9.28 25.99 8.08
C TYR A 464 9.69 24.52 8.03
N SER A 465 10.29 24.09 6.92
CA SER A 465 10.75 22.71 6.73
C SER A 465 11.91 22.40 7.67
N VAL A 466 11.89 21.23 8.30
CA VAL A 466 12.96 20.76 9.19
C VAL A 466 13.57 19.50 8.59
N TRP A 467 14.88 19.50 8.44
CA TRP A 467 15.62 18.36 7.93
C TRP A 467 16.13 17.49 9.08
N LEU A 468 16.13 16.17 8.91
CA LEU A 468 16.58 15.20 9.91
C LEU A 468 17.99 14.71 9.57
N GLY A 469 18.89 14.77 10.55
CA GLY A 469 20.12 13.98 10.55
C GLY A 469 19.99 12.76 11.47
N SER A 470 20.69 11.67 11.15
CA SER A 470 20.73 10.46 11.97
C SER A 470 22.13 9.84 12.01
N ILE A 471 22.50 9.26 13.17
CA ILE A 471 23.71 8.45 13.34
C ILE A 471 23.45 7.28 14.32
N PRO A 472 23.64 6.01 13.92
CA PRO A 472 23.86 5.55 12.56
C PRO A 472 22.67 5.91 11.66
N SER A 473 22.87 5.91 10.33
CA SER A 473 21.79 6.20 9.39
C SER A 473 20.59 5.28 9.63
N MET A 474 19.39 5.84 9.63
CA MET A 474 18.13 5.06 9.66
C MET A 474 17.75 4.50 8.28
N GLY A 475 18.56 4.71 7.22
CA GLY A 475 18.21 4.29 5.86
C GLY A 475 17.13 5.16 5.20
N LEU A 476 17.03 6.44 5.60
CA LEU A 476 16.00 7.36 5.12
C LEU A 476 16.16 7.67 3.62
N GLY A 477 15.06 7.58 2.87
CA GLY A 477 14.95 8.13 1.52
C GLY A 477 14.59 9.61 1.51
N ASP A 478 13.77 10.05 2.48
CA ASP A 478 13.35 11.44 2.66
C ASP A 478 13.94 12.01 3.95
N PHE A 479 14.77 13.05 3.83
CA PHE A 479 15.39 13.72 4.99
C PHE A 479 14.68 15.01 5.40
N GLN A 480 13.63 15.45 4.67
CA GLN A 480 12.95 16.74 4.88
C GLN A 480 11.51 16.53 5.37
N VAL A 481 11.17 17.10 6.53
CA VAL A 481 9.79 17.17 7.03
C VAL A 481 9.22 18.56 6.71
N GLU A 482 8.23 18.64 5.84
CA GLU A 482 7.64 19.89 5.40
C GLU A 482 6.71 20.53 6.47
N PRO A 483 6.47 21.86 6.44
CA PRO A 483 5.60 22.54 7.39
C PRO A 483 4.19 21.93 7.42
N GLY A 484 3.72 21.55 8.60
CA GLY A 484 2.40 20.97 8.81
C GLY A 484 2.24 19.54 8.27
N THR A 485 3.34 18.82 8.02
CA THR A 485 3.32 17.43 7.55
C THR A 485 3.85 16.46 8.61
N VAL A 486 3.47 15.18 8.46
CA VAL A 486 3.94 14.08 9.30
C VAL A 486 4.78 13.12 8.45
N MET A 487 6.01 12.86 8.89
CA MET A 487 6.92 11.87 8.31
C MET A 487 6.88 10.58 9.14
N TYR A 488 6.86 9.43 8.48
CA TYR A 488 6.95 8.11 9.12
C TYR A 488 8.30 7.47 8.81
N ASN A 489 9.08 7.20 9.84
CA ASN A 489 10.37 6.52 9.72
C ASN A 489 10.32 5.19 10.45
N PHE A 490 10.88 4.15 9.82
CA PHE A 490 11.04 2.82 10.41
C PHE A 490 12.52 2.58 10.63
N ALA A 491 12.87 2.08 11.81
CA ALA A 491 14.22 1.67 12.12
C ALA A 491 14.25 0.17 12.43
N ASP A 492 15.38 -0.50 12.15
CA ASP A 492 15.59 -1.89 12.54
C ASP A 492 15.27 -2.14 14.02
N ASP A 493 14.88 -3.37 14.36
CA ASP A 493 14.54 -3.83 15.73
C ASP A 493 15.57 -3.39 16.79
N GLY A 494 16.86 -3.43 16.43
CA GLY A 494 17.99 -3.00 17.25
C GLY A 494 18.61 -1.62 16.91
N TRP A 495 17.97 -0.80 16.06
CA TRP A 495 18.51 0.53 15.73
C TRP A 495 18.54 1.39 16.99
N ARG A 496 19.73 1.91 17.29
CA ARG A 496 20.01 2.78 18.43
C ARG A 496 20.95 3.87 17.95
N GLY A 497 20.66 5.11 18.31
CA GLY A 497 21.31 6.24 17.69
C GLY A 497 20.78 7.57 18.16
N ARG A 498 21.18 8.60 17.42
CA ARG A 498 20.86 9.99 17.67
C ARG A 498 20.23 10.57 16.42
N LEU A 499 19.08 11.22 16.59
CA LEU A 499 18.47 12.07 15.57
C LEU A 499 18.75 13.53 15.94
N TRP A 500 18.73 14.40 14.93
CA TRP A 500 18.84 15.84 15.16
C TRP A 500 18.18 16.64 14.06
N LEU A 501 17.89 17.89 14.39
CA LEU A 501 17.12 18.81 13.57
C LEU A 501 18.07 19.76 12.86
N ARG A 502 17.84 19.97 11.56
CA ARG A 502 18.63 20.83 10.67
C ARG A 502 17.70 21.86 10.05
N THR A 503 18.07 23.14 10.05
CA THR A 503 17.24 24.22 9.48
C THR A 503 18.03 25.17 8.60
N HIS A 504 17.30 25.91 7.75
CA HIS A 504 17.86 26.76 6.71
C HIS A 504 18.82 25.97 5.80
N CYS A 505 18.36 24.81 5.35
CA CYS A 505 19.10 23.94 4.44
C CYS A 505 18.91 24.36 2.99
N THR A 506 19.98 24.32 2.21
CA THR A 506 19.99 24.64 0.77
C THR A 506 21.01 23.79 0.03
N THR A 507 20.68 23.44 -1.21
CA THR A 507 21.65 22.90 -2.18
C THR A 507 22.18 24.06 -3.03
N ASP A 508 23.50 24.15 -3.20
CA ASP A 508 24.12 25.15 -4.08
C ASP A 508 24.07 24.75 -5.57
N ASN A 509 24.56 25.62 -6.45
CA ASN A 509 24.57 25.39 -7.90
C ASN A 509 25.49 24.24 -8.36
N HIS A 510 26.33 23.68 -7.49
CA HIS A 510 27.18 22.52 -7.75
C HIS A 510 26.61 21.22 -7.17
N GLY A 511 25.44 21.27 -6.51
CA GLY A 511 24.82 20.12 -5.86
C GLY A 511 25.22 19.95 -4.39
N ILE A 512 25.99 20.88 -3.80
CA ILE A 512 26.46 20.77 -2.41
C ILE A 512 25.34 21.17 -1.46
N PHE A 513 24.90 20.21 -0.65
CA PHE A 513 23.89 20.41 0.39
C PHE A 513 24.53 20.86 1.70
N SER A 514 23.98 21.93 2.29
CA SER A 514 24.41 22.45 3.61
C SER A 514 23.25 23.10 4.36
N CYS A 515 23.40 23.29 5.67
CA CYS A 515 22.40 23.94 6.53
C CYS A 515 23.05 24.98 7.46
N LEU A 516 22.33 26.05 7.82
CA LEU A 516 22.86 27.03 8.79
C LEU A 516 22.86 26.51 10.23
N THR A 517 22.02 25.53 10.56
CA THR A 517 21.97 24.90 11.89
C THR A 517 21.92 23.37 11.78
N GLY A 518 22.49 22.67 12.77
CA GLY A 518 22.53 21.20 12.84
C GLY A 518 23.32 20.48 11.74
N ASP A 519 23.98 21.20 10.82
CA ASP A 519 24.63 20.59 9.68
C ASP A 519 25.75 19.61 10.08
N CYS A 520 25.81 18.46 9.42
CA CYS A 520 26.83 17.44 9.61
C CYS A 520 28.03 17.60 8.67
N GLY A 521 27.96 18.51 7.68
CA GLY A 521 29.06 18.73 6.74
C GLY A 521 29.39 17.50 5.90
N SER A 522 28.36 16.74 5.53
CA SER A 522 28.42 15.64 4.57
C SER A 522 28.47 16.11 3.12
N GLU A 523 28.10 17.38 2.86
CA GLU A 523 27.93 17.98 1.51
C GLU A 523 26.77 17.38 0.70
N VAL A 524 26.03 16.43 1.30
CA VAL A 524 24.83 15.76 0.77
C VAL A 524 23.72 15.74 1.83
N GLN A 525 22.51 15.32 1.44
CA GLN A 525 21.35 15.33 2.35
C GLN A 525 21.52 14.34 3.52
N SER A 526 21.93 13.11 3.21
CA SER A 526 22.37 12.14 4.22
C SER A 526 23.57 12.69 5.01
N CYS A 527 23.71 12.29 6.27
CA CYS A 527 24.86 12.68 7.08
C CYS A 527 26.05 11.71 7.00
N GLU A 528 25.93 10.57 6.31
CA GLU A 528 27.07 9.65 6.03
C GLU A 528 27.91 9.30 7.28
N GLY A 529 27.24 9.08 8.41
CA GLY A 529 27.89 8.78 9.70
C GLY A 529 28.64 9.95 10.35
N LYS A 530 28.54 11.18 9.82
CA LYS A 530 29.07 12.39 10.46
C LYS A 530 28.10 12.94 11.52
N PRO A 531 28.59 13.35 12.71
CA PRO A 531 27.74 13.96 13.73
C PRO A 531 27.32 15.39 13.36
N ALA A 532 26.26 15.87 14.00
CA ALA A 532 25.82 17.27 13.91
C ALA A 532 26.88 18.27 14.39
N LYS A 533 26.96 19.43 13.75
CA LYS A 533 27.64 20.62 14.30
C LYS A 533 26.68 21.39 15.21
N ALA A 534 27.15 21.75 16.41
CA ALA A 534 26.44 22.63 17.32
C ALA A 534 26.32 24.07 16.74
N PRO A 535 25.24 24.82 17.03
CA PRO A 535 24.15 24.49 17.94
C PRO A 535 23.07 23.59 17.30
N VAL A 536 22.52 22.67 18.09
CA VAL A 536 21.55 21.70 17.61
C VAL A 536 20.71 21.08 18.73
N THR A 537 19.40 20.93 18.50
CA THR A 537 18.52 20.09 19.31
C THR A 537 18.72 18.62 18.94
N LEU A 538 19.14 17.79 19.90
CA LEU A 538 19.38 16.36 19.72
C LEU A 538 18.23 15.53 20.31
N LEU A 539 17.95 14.39 19.69
CA LEU A 539 17.00 13.39 20.17
C LEU A 539 17.73 12.06 20.25
N ASP A 540 18.03 11.62 21.47
CA ASP A 540 18.81 10.41 21.72
C ASP A 540 17.89 9.21 21.93
N PHE A 541 18.23 8.07 21.31
CA PHE A 541 17.53 6.79 21.39
C PHE A 541 18.56 5.67 21.55
N LEU A 542 19.09 5.55 22.76
CA LEU A 542 20.25 4.71 23.08
C LEU A 542 19.81 3.41 23.75
N ASN A 543 20.62 2.36 23.63
CA ASN A 543 20.40 1.11 24.35
C ASN A 543 21.71 0.65 25.02
N PHE A 544 21.77 0.86 26.33
CA PHE A 544 22.87 0.46 27.22
C PHE A 544 22.65 -0.90 27.90
N SER A 545 21.46 -1.50 27.76
CA SER A 545 21.07 -2.72 28.47
C SER A 545 21.58 -4.02 27.81
N GLY A 546 21.88 -3.96 26.51
CA GLY A 546 22.19 -5.14 25.70
C GLY A 546 20.97 -6.01 25.38
N ASN A 547 19.76 -5.55 25.72
CA ASN A 547 18.48 -6.17 25.40
C ASN A 547 17.72 -5.27 24.42
N ASP A 548 17.41 -5.77 23.22
CA ASP A 548 16.81 -4.99 22.13
C ASP A 548 15.42 -4.42 22.45
N THR A 549 14.79 -4.83 23.57
CA THR A 549 13.49 -4.30 24.01
C THR A 549 13.55 -3.06 24.91
N GLN A 550 14.69 -2.72 25.52
CA GLN A 550 14.81 -1.60 26.49
C GLN A 550 15.66 -0.44 25.97
N TYR A 551 15.06 0.75 25.86
CA TYR A 551 15.67 1.96 25.31
C TYR A 551 15.77 3.06 26.36
N THR A 552 16.88 3.80 26.36
CA THR A 552 17.04 5.08 27.04
C THR A 552 16.88 6.20 26.02
N TYR A 553 15.97 7.15 26.25
CA TYR A 553 15.68 8.24 25.33
C TYR A 553 15.57 9.58 26.05
N ASP A 554 15.99 10.64 25.36
CA ASP A 554 15.84 12.02 25.79
C ASP A 554 15.81 12.99 24.59
N VAL A 555 15.51 14.25 24.90
CA VAL A 555 15.84 15.37 24.03
C VAL A 555 16.96 16.14 24.71
N SER A 556 18.13 16.18 24.08
CA SER A 556 19.34 16.76 24.65
C SER A 556 19.65 18.11 24.01
N LEU A 557 19.80 19.10 24.89
CA LEU A 557 20.19 20.47 24.58
C LEU A 557 21.61 20.78 25.08
N MET A 558 22.37 19.74 25.44
CA MET A 558 23.78 19.85 25.83
C MET A 558 24.65 20.46 24.73
N HIS A 559 24.24 20.32 23.46
CA HIS A 559 24.88 20.95 22.29
C HIS A 559 24.09 22.15 21.74
N GLY A 560 23.33 22.82 22.59
CA GLY A 560 22.54 24.01 22.25
C GLY A 560 21.12 23.67 21.82
N PHE A 561 20.53 24.58 21.04
CA PHE A 561 19.13 24.50 20.60
C PHE A 561 19.00 25.16 19.23
N ASN A 562 18.16 24.62 18.36
CA ASN A 562 17.75 25.27 17.12
C ASN A 562 16.23 25.16 16.87
N VAL A 563 15.63 24.02 17.17
CA VAL A 563 14.19 23.75 16.95
C VAL A 563 13.56 23.20 18.24
N PRO A 564 12.37 23.68 18.66
CA PRO A 564 11.62 23.06 19.77
C PRO A 564 11.12 21.67 19.37
N ALA A 565 11.25 20.68 20.26
CA ALA A 565 10.89 19.30 19.98
C ALA A 565 10.42 18.57 21.24
N MET A 566 9.38 17.75 21.09
CA MET A 566 8.85 16.85 22.13
C MET A 566 8.82 15.42 21.61
N VAL A 567 9.22 14.46 22.44
CA VAL A 567 9.17 13.02 22.19
C VAL A 567 8.11 12.40 23.10
N TYR A 568 7.14 11.73 22.50
CA TYR A 568 6.02 11.03 23.12
C TYR A 568 6.10 9.54 22.76
N PRO A 569 6.56 8.68 23.68
CA PRO A 569 6.44 7.23 23.49
C PRO A 569 4.97 6.80 23.45
N GLN A 570 4.61 5.88 22.56
CA GLN A 570 3.27 5.29 22.49
C GLN A 570 2.95 4.38 23.70
N SER A 571 3.96 3.80 24.35
CA SER A 571 3.77 3.01 25.55
C SER A 571 3.39 3.91 26.74
N SER A 572 2.17 3.72 27.25
CA SER A 572 1.63 4.43 28.42
C SER A 572 2.42 4.27 29.72
N SER A 573 3.39 3.34 29.76
CA SER A 573 4.34 3.17 30.86
C SER A 573 5.53 4.15 30.83
N CYS A 574 5.68 4.90 29.73
CA CYS A 574 6.84 5.73 29.44
C CYS A 574 6.50 7.24 29.51
N GLN A 575 7.50 8.09 29.73
CA GLN A 575 7.31 9.51 30.00
C GLN A 575 7.66 10.37 28.77
N PRO A 576 6.93 11.45 28.48
CA PRO A 576 7.33 12.39 27.46
C PRO A 576 8.57 13.21 27.89
N THR A 577 9.41 13.56 26.94
CA THR A 577 10.67 14.30 27.14
C THR A 577 10.82 15.34 26.02
N GLY A 578 11.41 16.50 26.29
CA GLY A 578 11.52 17.56 25.27
C GLY A 578 11.59 19.00 25.75
N CYS A 579 11.63 19.90 24.76
CA CYS A 579 11.42 21.32 24.96
C CYS A 579 10.32 21.84 24.02
N PRO A 580 9.14 22.23 24.55
CA PRO A 580 8.12 22.89 23.76
C PRO A 580 8.38 24.40 23.58
N ALA A 581 9.23 25.00 24.41
CA ALA A 581 9.55 26.43 24.34
C ALA A 581 10.59 26.74 23.24
N ASP A 582 10.44 27.90 22.60
CA ASP A 582 11.46 28.45 21.71
C ASP A 582 12.55 29.18 22.49
N ILE A 583 13.72 28.55 22.67
CA ILE A 583 14.86 29.18 23.33
C ILE A 583 15.45 30.32 22.47
N ASN A 584 15.27 30.31 21.15
CA ASN A 584 15.83 31.35 20.28
C ASN A 584 15.30 32.74 20.63
N ALA A 585 14.02 32.83 21.03
CA ALA A 585 13.38 34.05 21.51
C ALA A 585 14.02 34.63 22.80
N ILE A 586 14.57 33.78 23.68
CA ILE A 586 15.12 34.15 24.99
C ILE A 586 16.64 33.92 25.12
N CYS A 587 17.30 33.50 24.05
CA CYS A 587 18.71 33.15 24.03
C CYS A 587 19.60 34.30 24.55
N PRO A 588 20.53 34.06 25.49
CA PRO A 588 21.51 35.07 25.93
C PRO A 588 22.28 35.65 24.75
N GLY A 589 22.51 36.97 24.73
CA GLY A 589 23.01 37.70 23.56
C GLY A 589 24.36 37.22 23.03
N ASP A 590 25.17 36.62 23.88
CA ASP A 590 26.48 36.04 23.63
C ASP A 590 26.46 34.57 23.14
N LEU A 591 25.28 33.93 23.12
CA LEU A 591 25.06 32.57 22.63
C LEU A 591 24.26 32.51 21.31
N ARG A 592 23.78 33.65 20.81
CA ARG A 592 22.90 33.73 19.63
C ARG A 592 23.65 33.44 18.33
N VAL A 593 23.20 32.43 17.60
CA VAL A 593 23.51 32.28 16.17
C VAL A 593 22.47 33.04 15.37
N LYS A 594 22.92 33.82 14.38
CA LYS A 594 22.05 34.68 13.57
C LYS A 594 22.12 34.35 12.09
N ASP A 595 20.99 34.53 11.40
CA ASP A 595 20.93 34.53 9.95
C ASP A 595 21.49 35.84 9.35
N SER A 596 21.51 35.91 8.01
CA SER A 596 21.93 37.10 7.25
C SER A 596 21.00 38.31 7.41
N ALA A 597 19.77 38.12 7.91
CA ALA A 597 18.83 39.18 8.25
C ALA A 597 18.97 39.66 9.72
N GLY A 598 19.78 38.99 10.53
CA GLY A 598 20.04 39.32 11.93
C GLY A 598 19.08 38.69 12.94
N ASN A 599 18.16 37.81 12.48
CA ASN A 599 17.27 37.02 13.33
C ASN A 599 18.05 35.95 14.08
N THR A 600 17.63 35.57 15.28
CA THR A 600 18.26 34.47 16.02
C THR A 600 17.65 33.15 15.58
N ILE A 601 18.46 32.26 14.99
CA ILE A 601 18.02 30.99 14.39
C ILE A 601 18.45 29.75 15.19
N ALA A 602 19.41 29.93 16.11
CA ALA A 602 19.84 28.91 17.06
C ALA A 602 20.53 29.56 18.27
N CYS A 603 20.70 28.79 19.34
CA CYS A 603 21.37 29.19 20.58
C CYS A 603 22.43 28.15 20.97
N HIS A 604 23.69 28.57 21.11
CA HIS A 604 24.76 27.69 21.61
C HIS A 604 24.52 27.29 23.06
N SER A 605 25.00 26.10 23.45
CA SER A 605 25.22 25.84 24.88
C SER A 605 26.38 26.70 25.39
N ALA A 606 26.45 26.89 26.70
CA ALA A 606 27.60 27.54 27.32
C ALA A 606 28.90 26.72 27.18
N CYS A 607 28.81 25.40 26.97
CA CYS A 607 29.99 24.56 26.73
C CYS A 607 30.53 24.81 25.30
N ASP A 608 29.69 24.70 24.27
CA ASP A 608 30.14 24.84 22.88
C ASP A 608 30.67 26.25 22.58
N ALA A 609 30.08 27.29 23.20
CA ALA A 609 30.44 28.69 22.97
C ALA A 609 31.79 29.10 23.60
N TYR A 610 32.18 28.51 24.74
CA TYR A 610 33.38 28.93 25.49
C TYR A 610 34.46 27.86 25.60
N GLN A 611 34.13 26.58 25.39
CA GLN A 611 35.01 25.42 25.57
C GLN A 611 35.66 25.36 26.98
N ASP A 612 35.02 25.99 27.96
CA ASP A 612 35.49 26.09 29.34
C ASP A 612 35.25 24.76 30.09
N PRO A 613 36.29 24.15 30.72
CA PRO A 613 36.15 22.86 31.39
C PRO A 613 35.08 22.79 32.48
N LYS A 614 34.78 23.91 33.15
CA LYS A 614 33.76 24.01 34.20
C LYS A 614 32.35 24.17 33.62
N LEU A 615 32.21 24.85 32.49
CA LEU A 615 30.93 24.95 31.76
C LEU A 615 30.59 23.66 31.02
N CYS A 616 31.60 22.92 30.56
CA CYS A 616 31.47 21.61 29.93
C CYS A 616 31.42 20.43 30.91
N CYS A 617 31.66 20.67 32.21
CA CYS A 617 31.77 19.63 33.24
C CYS A 617 32.71 18.48 32.88
N ILE A 618 33.93 18.83 32.48
CA ILE A 618 35.02 17.89 32.17
C ILE A 618 36.20 18.08 33.13
N ASN A 619 37.15 17.15 33.13
CA ASN A 619 38.33 17.15 34.00
C ASN A 619 37.93 17.25 35.49
N GLU A 620 38.53 18.18 36.25
CA GLU A 620 38.24 18.40 37.67
C GLU A 620 36.79 18.85 37.96
N TYR A 621 36.04 19.29 36.94
CA TYR A 621 34.63 19.66 37.07
C TYR A 621 33.69 18.51 36.72
N GLY A 622 34.21 17.31 36.45
CA GLY A 622 33.43 16.16 36.00
C GLY A 622 32.46 15.57 37.03
N SER A 623 32.57 15.87 38.33
CA SER A 623 31.69 15.29 39.37
C SER A 623 30.41 16.10 39.59
N HIS A 624 29.33 15.45 40.04
CA HIS A 624 28.07 16.11 40.43
C HIS A 624 28.25 17.25 41.46
N THR A 625 29.28 17.18 42.31
CA THR A 625 29.59 18.22 43.29
C THR A 625 30.34 19.42 42.72
N GLN A 626 31.07 19.26 41.62
CA GLN A 626 31.95 20.30 41.05
C GLN A 626 31.36 20.91 39.76
N CYS A 627 30.68 20.09 38.96
CA CYS A 627 29.75 20.49 37.93
C CYS A 627 28.56 21.21 38.60
N GLN A 628 28.23 22.43 38.18
CA GLN A 628 27.05 23.17 38.65
C GLN A 628 26.46 23.98 37.49
N PRO A 629 25.13 24.04 37.32
CA PRO A 629 24.52 24.70 36.17
C PRO A 629 24.80 26.20 36.19
N SER A 630 25.43 26.68 35.11
CA SER A 630 25.76 28.08 34.90
C SER A 630 24.50 28.96 34.78
N SER A 631 24.64 30.28 34.89
CA SER A 631 23.52 31.22 34.64
C SER A 631 22.90 31.05 33.25
N ARG A 632 23.71 30.68 32.25
CA ARG A 632 23.27 30.42 30.88
C ARG A 632 22.56 29.06 30.76
N ALA A 633 23.10 28.00 31.36
CA ALA A 633 22.43 26.70 31.42
C ALA A 633 21.07 26.78 32.13
N LYS A 634 20.95 27.60 33.18
CA LYS A 634 19.68 27.84 33.88
C LYS A 634 18.58 28.44 32.99
N VAL A 635 18.91 29.16 31.92
CA VAL A 635 17.91 29.63 30.94
C VAL A 635 17.29 28.44 30.20
N PHE A 636 18.12 27.50 29.74
CA PHE A 636 17.68 26.27 29.09
C PHE A 636 16.86 25.40 30.06
N MET A 637 17.33 25.20 31.30
CA MET A 637 16.61 24.44 32.33
C MET A 637 15.23 25.02 32.67
N GLN A 638 15.09 26.35 32.67
CA GLN A 638 13.82 27.04 32.97
C GLN A 638 12.84 26.99 31.79
N ALA A 639 13.34 27.09 30.56
CA ALA A 639 12.52 27.02 29.35
C ALA A 639 12.09 25.58 29.01
N CYS A 640 12.98 24.62 29.27
CA CYS A 640 12.87 23.23 28.85
C CYS A 640 12.99 22.26 30.03
N PRO A 641 12.08 22.30 31.03
CA PRO A 641 12.20 21.48 32.24
C PRO A 641 12.05 19.97 31.98
N LEU A 642 11.69 19.56 30.75
CA LEU A 642 11.57 18.16 30.33
C LEU A 642 12.72 17.69 29.42
N ALA A 643 13.72 18.54 29.12
CA ALA A 643 14.86 18.20 28.27
C ALA A 643 16.15 18.00 29.09
N HIS A 644 17.08 17.19 28.57
CA HIS A 644 18.43 17.08 29.12
C HIS A 644 19.24 18.34 28.76
N THR A 645 19.43 19.20 29.76
CA THR A 645 20.02 20.54 29.65
C THR A 645 21.30 20.68 30.49
N TRP A 646 21.56 19.70 31.35
CA TRP A 646 22.75 19.65 32.20
C TRP A 646 23.10 18.20 32.56
N THR A 647 24.39 17.86 32.56
CA THR A 647 24.95 16.50 32.73
C THR A 647 24.33 15.65 33.85
N TYR A 648 23.82 16.28 34.91
CA TYR A 648 23.31 15.64 36.11
C TYR A 648 21.82 15.92 36.41
N ASP A 649 21.05 16.40 35.43
CA ASP A 649 19.62 16.70 35.63
C ASP A 649 18.69 15.46 35.61
N GLY A 650 19.20 14.29 35.23
CA GLY A 650 18.47 13.02 35.25
C GLY A 650 17.34 12.89 34.21
N ARG A 651 17.41 13.64 33.10
CA ARG A 651 16.35 13.71 32.07
C ARG A 651 16.40 12.63 30.97
N ALA A 652 17.15 11.55 31.20
CA ALA A 652 17.16 10.38 30.34
C ALA A 652 16.21 9.30 30.88
N PHE A 653 15.24 8.87 30.05
CA PHE A 653 14.17 7.97 30.47
C PHE A 653 14.31 6.57 29.88
N ALA A 654 14.04 5.53 30.65
CA ALA A 654 13.99 4.15 30.14
C ALA A 654 12.56 3.78 29.70
N CYS A 655 12.39 3.17 28.52
CA CYS A 655 11.13 2.67 27.99
C CYS A 655 11.29 1.27 27.38
N TRP A 656 10.23 0.47 27.44
CA TRP A 656 10.18 -0.88 26.87
C TRP A 656 9.28 -0.89 25.63
N GLY A 657 9.77 -1.45 24.53
CA GLY A 657 8.98 -1.81 23.34
C GLY A 657 7.95 -0.76 22.89
N SER A 658 8.41 0.44 22.57
CA SER A 658 7.54 1.56 22.18
C SER A 658 8.01 2.20 20.88
N ASP A 659 7.02 2.55 20.05
CA ASP A 659 7.15 3.57 19.01
C ASP A 659 7.23 4.97 19.65
N PHE A 660 7.76 5.94 18.89
CA PHE A 660 7.98 7.31 19.35
C PHE A 660 7.35 8.33 18.38
N ASN A 661 6.41 9.14 18.87
CA ASN A 661 5.98 10.34 18.18
C ASN A 661 6.88 11.51 18.55
N ILE A 662 7.37 12.24 17.56
CA ILE A 662 8.23 13.40 17.70
C ILE A 662 7.44 14.60 17.16
N THR A 663 7.11 15.58 17.99
CA THR A 663 6.43 16.81 17.57
C THR A 663 7.42 17.97 17.58
N LEU A 664 7.62 18.60 16.41
CA LEU A 664 8.46 19.78 16.23
C LEU A 664 7.61 21.06 16.34
N CYS A 665 8.13 22.09 17.01
CA CYS A 665 7.40 23.31 17.36
C CYS A 665 5.98 23.07 17.95
N PRO A 666 5.84 22.18 18.96
CA PRO A 666 4.52 21.85 19.52
C PRO A 666 3.81 23.10 20.03
N LYS A 667 2.53 23.24 19.67
CA LYS A 667 1.69 24.33 20.15
C LYS A 667 1.37 24.13 21.65
N ALA A 668 1.57 25.18 22.43
CA ALA A 668 1.31 25.21 23.87
C ALA A 668 -0.19 25.31 24.20
#